data_AF-A0A2G5F2E8-F1
#
_entry.id   AF-A0A2G5F2E8-F1
#
_cell.length_a   1.000
_cell.length_b   1.000
_cell.length_c   1.000
_cell.angle_alpha   90.00
_cell.angle_beta   90.00
_cell.angle_gamma   90.00
#
_symmetry.space_group_name_H-M   'P 1'
#
loop_
_entity.id
_entity.type
_entity.pdbx_description
1 polymer ?
#
loop_
_entity_poly.entity_id
_entity_poly.type
_entity_poly.pdbx_seq_one_letter_code
_entity_poly.pdbx_strand_id
1 'polypeptide(L)'
;MENPERFSIVEIKSFPEKQKAKNTKQITWFLLLKVMKVIGCLSWLATGFWSVLGIIKKRVMNSKRREESHKMGKLLRFLRALLVVSVVLLVLEVIAYFKGWNLNDLIFIQPLQTEGVLLMFYLGWLSIRAGYIAPLVVTLSKLCIYLFMIQSLDRIILCLRCFWIKYKKIKLKVAGEAYVTVDDFPMVLVQVPMCNEKEVYAQSISAVCQFDWPRDRFLVQILDDSDDYDTQNLIKNEVSSWRQKGVNIVYRHRLVRTGYKAGNLKSGMSCDYVKDYEYVAIFDADFQPNPDFLKLTVPHFKGNSELGLVQARWSFINKDENLLTRLQNINLCFHFEVEQQVNGIFLNFFGFNGTAGVWRIKALEGSGGWMDRTTVEDMDIAVRAHLNGWKFIFLNDVNVLCELPESYEAYKKQQHRWHSGPMQLFRLCFSSIITSKISVSKKANLIFLFFLLRKLILPFYSFTLFCIILPLTMFIPEAELPTWLICYIPIFMSILNILPAPKYFPFLIPYLLFENTMSVTKFSAMVSGLLNLGSAYEWVVTKKTGRSSQSDLLDEEELKSPSQLQQQVQDSESGIVMLNKLEEQIEVPLSKKRNKIYQKELALAFLLLTASARSILSAQGIHFYFLLFQGLSFLIVGLDLIGEQKK
;
A
#
# COMPACT_ATOMS: atom_id res chain seq x y z
N MET A 1 -43.81 73.32 -3.15
CA MET A 1 -45.02 73.03 -2.35
C MET A 1 -45.85 72.03 -3.13
N GLU A 2 -46.08 70.87 -2.52
CA GLU A 2 -47.23 69.95 -2.64
C GLU A 2 -47.71 69.40 -4.00
N ASN A 3 -47.25 68.18 -4.31
CA ASN A 3 -47.95 66.86 -4.36
C ASN A 3 -49.49 66.76 -4.60
N PRO A 4 -50.02 65.57 -5.01
CA PRO A 4 -50.71 65.36 -6.29
C PRO A 4 -52.02 64.53 -6.15
N GLU A 5 -52.41 63.90 -7.26
CA GLU A 5 -53.26 62.71 -7.43
C GLU A 5 -54.79 62.87 -7.55
N ARG A 6 -55.25 62.66 -8.78
CA ARG A 6 -56.30 61.71 -9.13
C ARG A 6 -56.20 61.42 -10.63
N PHE A 7 -56.29 60.16 -11.02
CA PHE A 7 -57.27 59.65 -12.00
C PHE A 7 -56.88 58.22 -12.41
N SER A 8 -57.87 57.35 -12.38
CA SER A 8 -57.79 55.96 -12.83
C SER A 8 -58.60 55.76 -14.13
N ILE A 9 -58.28 54.64 -14.78
CA ILE A 9 -59.07 53.83 -15.73
C ILE A 9 -59.03 54.23 -17.21
N VAL A 10 -58.36 53.37 -17.99
CA VAL A 10 -58.78 52.96 -19.34
C VAL A 10 -58.89 51.44 -19.36
N GLU A 11 -60.02 50.95 -19.88
CA GLU A 11 -60.44 49.56 -20.05
C GLU A 11 -59.52 48.76 -20.99
N ILE A 12 -59.38 47.43 -20.78
CA ILE A 12 -59.51 46.40 -21.84
C ILE A 12 -60.01 45.06 -21.23
N LYS A 13 -61.03 44.48 -21.87
CA LYS A 13 -61.68 43.18 -21.57
C LYS A 13 -60.89 41.96 -22.07
N SER A 14 -61.10 40.85 -21.35
CA SER A 14 -61.07 39.42 -21.75
C SER A 14 -59.74 38.64 -21.74
N PHE A 15 -59.66 37.68 -20.81
CA PHE A 15 -58.70 36.55 -20.79
C PHE A 15 -59.49 35.23 -21.00
N PRO A 16 -58.96 34.23 -21.75
CA PRO A 16 -59.46 32.86 -21.67
C PRO A 16 -58.61 32.02 -20.69
N GLU A 17 -59.29 31.41 -19.72
CA GLU A 17 -58.77 30.34 -18.87
C GLU A 17 -58.48 29.07 -19.69
N LYS A 18 -57.23 28.81 -20.10
CA LYS A 18 -56.85 27.47 -20.63
C LYS A 18 -55.35 27.12 -20.64
N GLN A 19 -54.54 27.63 -19.69
CA GLN A 19 -53.11 27.28 -19.62
C GLN A 19 -52.57 26.77 -18.28
N LYS A 20 -53.37 26.63 -17.20
CA LYS A 20 -52.85 26.17 -15.90
C LYS A 20 -52.81 24.65 -15.68
N ALA A 21 -53.45 23.83 -16.53
CA ALA A 21 -53.59 22.38 -16.26
C ALA A 21 -52.50 21.47 -16.88
N LYS A 22 -51.66 21.95 -17.82
CA LYS A 22 -50.63 21.11 -18.47
C LYS A 22 -49.30 21.03 -17.70
N ASN A 23 -49.00 22.02 -16.85
CA ASN A 23 -47.68 22.15 -16.21
C ASN A 23 -47.55 21.29 -14.92
N THR A 24 -48.65 21.08 -14.19
CA THR A 24 -48.66 20.24 -12.98
C THR A 24 -48.42 18.77 -13.26
N LYS A 25 -48.88 18.24 -14.40
CA LYS A 25 -48.64 16.84 -14.82
C LYS A 25 -47.18 16.58 -15.20
N GLN A 26 -46.49 17.52 -15.84
CA GLN A 26 -45.06 17.39 -16.15
C GLN A 26 -44.17 17.48 -14.90
N ILE A 27 -44.52 18.36 -13.95
CA ILE A 27 -43.79 18.48 -12.67
C ILE A 27 -43.99 17.24 -11.80
N THR A 28 -45.21 16.68 -11.74
CA THR A 28 -45.46 15.41 -11.05
C THR A 28 -44.71 14.27 -11.71
N TRP A 29 -44.67 14.19 -13.04
CA TRP A 29 -43.96 13.13 -13.75
C TRP A 29 -42.43 13.21 -13.56
N PHE A 30 -41.86 14.41 -13.51
CA PHE A 30 -40.44 14.64 -13.21
C PHE A 30 -40.09 14.28 -11.76
N LEU A 31 -40.97 14.61 -10.79
CA LEU A 31 -40.83 14.17 -9.40
C LEU A 31 -40.94 12.65 -9.28
N LEU A 32 -41.89 12.04 -10.00
CA LEU A 32 -42.07 10.58 -10.03
C LEU A 32 -40.84 9.88 -10.60
N LEU A 33 -40.23 10.41 -11.66
CA LEU A 33 -38.96 9.90 -12.20
C LEU A 33 -37.80 10.02 -11.22
N LYS A 34 -37.67 11.13 -10.48
CA LYS A 34 -36.65 11.28 -9.43
C LYS A 34 -36.89 10.28 -8.28
N VAL A 35 -38.15 10.10 -7.88
CA VAL A 35 -38.54 9.13 -6.84
C VAL A 35 -38.30 7.70 -7.32
N MET A 36 -38.62 7.35 -8.56
CA MET A 36 -38.32 6.03 -9.15
C MET A 36 -36.82 5.80 -9.30
N LYS A 37 -36.02 6.83 -9.58
CA LYS A 37 -34.55 6.73 -9.60
C LYS A 37 -33.97 6.53 -8.20
N VAL A 38 -34.56 7.16 -7.18
CA VAL A 38 -34.21 6.96 -5.76
C VAL A 38 -34.64 5.57 -5.28
N ILE A 39 -35.82 5.09 -5.66
CA ILE A 39 -36.30 3.73 -5.34
C ILE A 39 -35.46 2.68 -6.08
N GLY A 40 -35.08 2.93 -7.34
CA GLY A 40 -34.13 2.11 -8.09
C GLY A 40 -32.76 2.05 -7.42
N CYS A 41 -32.28 3.18 -6.88
CA CYS A 41 -31.04 3.23 -6.10
C CYS A 41 -31.17 2.49 -4.76
N LEU A 42 -32.29 2.64 -4.05
CA LEU A 42 -32.58 1.96 -2.78
C LEU A 42 -32.75 0.45 -2.95
N SER A 43 -33.43 0.01 -4.02
CA SER A 43 -33.58 -1.41 -4.35
C SER A 43 -32.25 -2.03 -4.78
N TRP A 44 -31.43 -1.31 -5.56
CA TRP A 44 -30.06 -1.72 -5.89
C TRP A 44 -29.17 -1.83 -4.64
N LEU A 45 -29.24 -0.83 -3.75
CA LEU A 45 -28.55 -0.85 -2.45
C LEU A 45 -29.04 -2.01 -1.57
N ALA A 46 -30.35 -2.29 -1.53
CA ALA A 46 -30.92 -3.40 -0.79
C ALA A 46 -30.49 -4.76 -1.36
N THR A 47 -30.54 -4.95 -2.68
CA THR A 47 -30.04 -6.17 -3.33
C THR A 47 -28.53 -6.35 -3.15
N GLY A 48 -27.76 -5.26 -3.23
CA GLY A 48 -26.33 -5.26 -2.92
C GLY A 48 -26.07 -5.63 -1.47
N PHE A 49 -26.85 -5.08 -0.53
CA PHE A 49 -26.78 -5.39 0.89
C PHE A 49 -27.09 -6.87 1.16
N TRP A 50 -28.18 -7.42 0.62
CA TRP A 50 -28.55 -8.83 0.76
C TRP A 50 -27.55 -9.78 0.12
N SER A 51 -26.99 -9.42 -1.04
CA SER A 51 -25.91 -10.17 -1.69
C SER A 51 -24.65 -10.21 -0.81
N VAL A 52 -24.24 -9.06 -0.28
CA VAL A 52 -23.13 -8.96 0.69
C VAL A 52 -23.41 -9.78 1.94
N LEU A 53 -24.64 -9.74 2.48
CA LEU A 53 -25.04 -10.52 3.64
C LEU A 53 -25.02 -12.03 3.38
N GLY A 54 -25.44 -12.46 2.19
CA GLY A 54 -25.36 -13.85 1.73
C GLY A 54 -23.91 -14.33 1.61
N ILE A 55 -23.04 -13.48 1.07
CA ILE A 55 -21.59 -13.72 0.99
C ILE A 55 -20.98 -13.83 2.40
N ILE A 56 -21.34 -12.93 3.32
CA ILE A 56 -20.90 -12.94 4.72
C ILE A 56 -21.32 -14.23 5.41
N LYS A 57 -22.60 -14.60 5.31
CA LYS A 57 -23.14 -15.82 5.92
C LYS A 57 -22.38 -17.07 5.43
N LYS A 58 -22.15 -17.16 4.12
CA LYS A 58 -21.37 -18.25 3.51
C LYS A 58 -19.92 -18.30 4.01
N ARG A 59 -19.26 -17.14 4.18
CA ARG A 59 -17.88 -17.06 4.69
C ARG A 59 -17.77 -17.44 6.16
N VAL A 60 -18.67 -16.96 7.01
CA VAL A 60 -18.69 -17.30 8.45
C VAL A 60 -18.92 -18.80 8.64
N MET A 61 -19.84 -19.40 7.88
CA MET A 61 -20.09 -20.85 7.92
C MET A 61 -18.86 -21.67 7.47
N ASN A 62 -18.17 -21.25 6.40
CA ASN A 62 -16.96 -21.92 5.93
C ASN A 62 -15.75 -21.75 6.87
N SER A 63 -15.67 -20.64 7.60
CA SER A 63 -14.60 -20.39 8.58
C SER A 63 -14.72 -21.26 9.83
N LYS A 64 -15.95 -21.48 10.33
CA LYS A 64 -16.21 -22.37 11.48
C LYS A 64 -15.82 -23.83 11.24
N ARG A 65 -15.78 -24.28 9.99
CA ARG A 65 -15.31 -25.63 9.62
C ARG A 65 -13.78 -25.80 9.68
N ARG A 66 -13.00 -24.73 9.91
CA ARG A 66 -11.53 -24.70 9.76
C ARG A 66 -10.77 -24.31 11.03
N GLU A 67 -11.40 -24.19 12.19
CA GLU A 67 -10.68 -23.96 13.46
C GLU A 67 -9.93 -25.22 13.91
N GLU A 68 -8.81 -25.53 13.24
CA GLU A 68 -7.75 -26.37 13.80
C GLU A 68 -6.71 -25.46 14.50
N SER A 69 -6.63 -25.62 15.82
CA SER A 69 -5.50 -25.36 16.72
C SER A 69 -4.41 -24.35 16.30
N HIS A 70 -4.75 -23.07 16.13
CA HIS A 70 -3.76 -21.99 16.18
C HIS A 70 -3.92 -21.16 17.47
N LYS A 71 -2.84 -21.06 18.26
CA LYS A 71 -2.79 -20.23 19.48
C LYS A 71 -3.16 -18.78 19.15
N MET A 72 -4.18 -18.26 19.83
CA MET A 72 -4.69 -16.90 19.67
C MET A 72 -3.60 -15.86 19.98
N GLY A 73 -3.24 -15.02 19.00
CA GLY A 73 -2.21 -13.99 19.15
C GLY A 73 -2.52 -13.00 20.30
N LYS A 74 -1.49 -12.52 21.01
CA LYS A 74 -1.62 -11.61 22.17
C LYS A 74 -2.45 -10.36 21.84
N LEU A 75 -2.18 -9.71 20.71
CA LEU A 75 -2.90 -8.53 20.25
C LEU A 75 -4.40 -8.81 20.03
N LEU A 76 -4.75 -9.97 19.46
CA LEU A 76 -6.15 -10.31 19.22
C LEU A 76 -6.91 -10.56 20.53
N ARG A 77 -6.25 -11.18 21.54
CA ARG A 77 -6.83 -11.32 22.88
C ARG A 77 -7.08 -9.96 23.52
N PHE A 78 -6.11 -9.04 23.44
CA PHE A 78 -6.26 -7.66 23.91
C PHE A 78 -7.44 -6.95 23.23
N LEU A 79 -7.52 -7.01 21.89
CA LEU A 79 -8.62 -6.37 21.15
C LEU A 79 -9.99 -6.96 21.48
N ARG A 80 -10.10 -8.29 21.67
CA ARG A 80 -11.35 -8.92 22.11
C ARG A 80 -11.74 -8.51 23.53
N ALA A 81 -10.78 -8.45 24.45
CA ALA A 81 -11.03 -7.98 25.81
C ALA A 81 -11.52 -6.52 25.81
N LEU A 82 -10.86 -5.65 25.04
CA LEU A 82 -11.27 -4.26 24.88
C LEU A 82 -12.68 -4.15 24.29
N LEU A 83 -13.00 -4.94 23.26
CA LEU A 83 -14.35 -5.01 22.69
C LEU A 83 -15.40 -5.44 23.71
N VAL A 84 -15.14 -6.49 24.48
CA VAL A 84 -16.07 -6.95 25.52
C VAL A 84 -16.32 -5.85 26.55
N VAL A 85 -15.26 -5.19 27.01
CA VAL A 85 -15.38 -4.05 27.94
C VAL A 85 -16.21 -2.92 27.31
N SER A 86 -15.94 -2.53 26.07
CA SER A 86 -16.70 -1.47 25.37
C SER A 86 -18.19 -1.82 25.19
N VAL A 87 -18.52 -3.09 24.91
CA VAL A 87 -19.93 -3.53 24.81
C VAL A 87 -20.62 -3.47 26.18
N VAL A 88 -19.95 -3.92 27.25
CA VAL A 88 -20.49 -3.83 28.61
C VAL A 88 -20.72 -2.37 29.01
N LEU A 89 -19.76 -1.49 28.74
CA LEU A 89 -19.89 -0.05 29.00
C LEU A 89 -21.02 0.59 28.20
N LEU A 90 -21.17 0.25 26.92
CA LEU A 90 -22.28 0.73 26.11
C LEU A 90 -23.63 0.32 26.70
N VAL A 91 -23.78 -0.93 27.13
CA VAL A 91 -25.02 -1.40 27.76
C VAL A 91 -25.31 -0.63 29.05
N LEU A 92 -24.29 -0.41 29.90
CA LEU A 92 -24.43 0.36 31.13
C LEU A 92 -24.86 1.82 30.84
N GLU A 93 -24.29 2.46 29.82
CA GLU A 93 -24.63 3.83 29.45
C GLU A 93 -26.01 3.96 28.78
N VAL A 94 -26.44 2.96 28.02
CA VAL A 94 -27.81 2.90 27.49
C VAL A 94 -28.81 2.78 28.64
N ILE A 95 -28.55 1.92 29.64
CA ILE A 95 -29.38 1.81 30.84
C ILE A 95 -29.42 3.14 31.60
N ALA A 96 -28.27 3.78 31.79
CA ALA A 96 -28.17 5.08 32.43
C ALA A 96 -28.97 6.17 31.69
N TYR A 97 -28.87 6.20 30.36
CA TYR A 97 -29.62 7.12 29.50
C TYR A 97 -31.13 6.96 29.65
N PHE A 98 -31.65 5.72 29.57
CA PHE A 98 -33.08 5.45 29.74
C PHE A 98 -33.58 5.70 31.17
N LYS A 99 -32.71 5.59 32.18
CA LYS A 99 -33.02 5.94 33.57
C LYS A 99 -32.87 7.43 33.89
N GLY A 100 -32.40 8.25 32.94
CA GLY A 100 -32.18 9.68 33.17
C GLY A 100 -31.03 9.98 34.14
N TRP A 101 -30.07 9.06 34.30
CA TRP A 101 -28.89 9.24 35.15
C TRP A 101 -27.92 10.26 34.54
N ASN A 102 -28.20 11.56 34.72
CA ASN A 102 -27.33 12.66 34.31
C ASN A 102 -26.29 12.97 35.40
N LEU A 103 -25.05 13.25 34.96
CA LEU A 103 -23.92 13.52 35.86
C LEU A 103 -24.17 14.67 36.84
N ASN A 104 -24.97 15.67 36.44
CA ASN A 104 -25.32 16.83 37.26
C ASN A 104 -26.38 16.53 38.33
N ASP A 105 -27.25 15.55 38.12
CA ASP A 105 -28.34 15.19 39.05
C ASP A 105 -27.86 14.19 40.13
N LEU A 106 -26.78 13.46 39.84
CA LEU A 106 -26.23 12.39 40.68
C LEU A 106 -25.33 12.87 41.83
N ILE A 107 -24.94 14.15 41.85
CA ILE A 107 -24.13 14.75 42.94
C ILE A 107 -24.96 14.91 44.22
N PHE A 108 -26.29 14.91 44.13
CA PHE A 108 -27.21 15.10 45.26
C PHE A 108 -27.89 13.82 45.77
N ILE A 109 -27.64 12.66 45.15
CA ILE A 109 -28.27 11.40 45.55
C ILE A 109 -27.45 10.78 46.70
N GLN A 110 -27.98 10.85 47.93
CA GLN A 110 -27.47 10.04 49.03
C GLN A 110 -27.66 8.55 48.65
N PRO A 111 -26.60 7.71 48.71
CA PRO A 111 -26.66 6.30 48.25
C PRO A 111 -27.61 5.39 49.04
N LEU A 112 -28.31 5.91 50.05
CA LEU A 112 -28.92 5.10 51.10
C LEU A 112 -30.44 4.92 50.97
N GLN A 113 -31.10 5.51 49.98
CA GLN A 113 -32.53 5.27 49.77
C GLN A 113 -32.84 4.91 48.32
N THR A 114 -33.05 3.61 48.11
CA THR A 114 -33.88 3.02 47.05
C THR A 114 -33.43 3.12 45.58
N GLU A 115 -32.15 3.29 45.28
CA GLU A 115 -31.61 2.98 43.93
C GLU A 115 -30.48 1.93 44.02
N GLY A 116 -30.79 0.72 43.56
CA GLY A 116 -30.06 -0.52 43.84
C GLY A 116 -28.61 -0.62 43.31
N VAL A 117 -27.95 -1.72 43.68
CA VAL A 117 -26.56 -2.15 43.38
C VAL A 117 -25.97 -1.65 42.05
N LEU A 118 -26.76 -1.56 40.99
CA LEU A 118 -26.34 -1.03 39.68
C LEU A 118 -25.91 0.44 39.70
N LEU A 119 -26.57 1.30 40.49
CA LEU A 119 -26.19 2.70 40.62
C LEU A 119 -24.84 2.84 41.35
N MET A 120 -24.61 2.04 42.39
CA MET A 120 -23.32 1.96 43.08
C MET A 120 -22.18 1.55 42.13
N PHE A 121 -22.41 0.55 41.28
CA PHE A 121 -21.44 0.17 40.25
C PHE A 121 -21.19 1.28 39.24
N TYR A 122 -22.23 2.01 38.82
CA TYR A 122 -22.11 3.13 37.88
C TYR A 122 -21.33 4.31 38.47
N LEU A 123 -21.63 4.71 39.71
CA LEU A 123 -20.88 5.74 40.43
C LEU A 123 -19.41 5.33 40.67
N GLY A 124 -19.17 4.07 41.03
CA GLY A 124 -17.83 3.51 41.15
C GLY A 124 -17.06 3.54 39.82
N TRP A 125 -17.73 3.21 38.71
CA TRP A 125 -17.17 3.35 37.37
C TRP A 125 -16.80 4.79 37.04
N LEU A 126 -17.68 5.77 37.30
CA LEU A 126 -17.40 7.20 37.07
C LEU A 126 -16.18 7.67 37.87
N SER A 127 -16.07 7.27 39.13
CA SER A 127 -14.94 7.60 40.00
C SER A 127 -13.62 7.00 39.48
N ILE A 128 -13.60 5.71 39.12
CA ILE A 128 -12.41 5.05 38.57
C ILE A 128 -12.03 5.64 37.21
N ARG A 129 -13.02 5.90 36.36
CA ARG A 129 -12.84 6.49 35.03
C ARG A 129 -12.17 7.86 35.13
N ALA A 130 -12.73 8.77 35.94
CA ALA A 130 -12.21 10.13 36.09
C ALA A 130 -10.86 10.16 36.84
N GLY A 131 -10.70 9.34 37.88
CA GLY A 131 -9.51 9.35 38.74
C GLY A 131 -8.27 8.69 38.13
N TYR A 132 -8.43 7.58 37.39
CA TYR A 132 -7.30 6.74 36.96
C TYR A 132 -7.22 6.54 35.44
N ILE A 133 -8.36 6.27 34.78
CA ILE A 133 -8.34 5.92 33.36
C ILE A 133 -8.16 7.18 32.49
N ALA A 134 -8.93 8.24 32.76
CA ALA A 134 -8.90 9.47 31.99
C ALA A 134 -7.50 10.13 31.95
N PRO A 135 -6.78 10.33 33.07
CA PRO A 135 -5.44 10.94 33.03
C PRO A 135 -4.44 10.14 32.18
N LEU A 136 -4.51 8.81 32.24
CA LEU A 136 -3.68 7.93 31.43
C LEU A 136 -3.98 8.08 29.93
N VAL A 137 -5.26 8.03 29.57
CA VAL A 137 -5.70 8.18 28.17
C VAL A 137 -5.36 9.58 27.66
N VAL A 138 -5.59 10.64 28.43
CA VAL A 138 -5.23 12.02 28.05
C VAL A 138 -3.73 12.16 27.82
N THR A 139 -2.89 11.58 28.68
CA THR A 139 -1.43 11.64 28.54
C THR A 139 -0.97 10.90 27.27
N LEU A 140 -1.50 9.71 27.03
CA LEU A 140 -1.21 8.94 25.83
C LEU A 140 -1.72 9.61 24.55
N SER A 141 -2.91 10.23 24.61
CA SER A 141 -3.47 11.05 23.53
C SER A 141 -2.56 12.22 23.19
N LYS A 142 -2.13 13.00 24.19
CA LYS A 142 -1.19 14.11 24.01
C LYS A 142 0.09 13.65 23.33
N LEU A 143 0.70 12.57 23.81
CA LEU A 143 1.89 11.98 23.19
C LEU A 143 1.64 11.61 21.71
N CYS A 144 0.55 10.90 21.42
CA CYS A 144 0.21 10.51 20.05
C CYS A 144 -0.06 11.73 19.15
N ILE A 145 -0.68 12.79 19.69
CA ILE A 145 -0.91 14.04 18.97
C ILE A 145 0.41 14.70 18.61
N TYR A 146 1.34 14.86 19.57
CA TYR A 146 2.66 15.43 19.28
C TYR A 146 3.40 14.63 18.20
N LEU A 147 3.41 13.30 18.30
CA LEU A 147 4.02 12.43 17.30
C LEU A 147 3.36 12.56 15.92
N PHE A 148 2.03 12.64 15.88
CA PHE A 148 1.27 12.83 14.65
C PHE A 148 1.57 14.19 13.99
N MET A 149 1.71 15.25 14.79
CA MET A 149 2.06 16.59 14.29
C MET A 149 3.49 16.63 13.74
N ILE A 150 4.44 15.98 14.40
CA ILE A 150 5.83 15.86 13.90
C ILE A 150 5.85 15.11 12.56
N GLN A 151 5.14 13.99 12.46
CA GLN A 151 5.03 13.23 11.21
C GLN A 151 4.36 14.05 10.09
N SER A 152 3.31 14.80 10.45
CA SER A 152 2.60 15.68 9.54
C SER A 152 3.51 16.77 8.98
N LEU A 153 4.37 17.34 9.83
CA LEU A 153 5.36 18.33 9.42
C LEU A 153 6.41 17.75 8.46
N ASP A 154 6.96 16.54 8.73
CA ASP A 154 7.88 15.85 7.80
C ASP A 154 7.24 15.69 6.41
N ARG A 155 5.98 15.26 6.35
CA ARG A 155 5.25 15.11 5.08
C ARG A 155 5.05 16.44 4.35
N ILE A 156 4.69 17.51 5.05
CA ILE A 156 4.56 18.85 4.45
C ILE A 156 5.92 19.30 3.90
N ILE A 157 7.01 19.13 4.66
CA ILE A 157 8.36 19.49 4.23
C ILE A 157 8.77 18.70 2.97
N LEU A 158 8.47 17.40 2.91
CA LEU A 158 8.71 16.59 1.72
C LEU A 158 7.94 17.11 0.50
N CYS A 159 6.65 17.44 0.67
CA CYS A 159 5.83 18.00 -0.41
C CYS A 159 6.35 19.36 -0.88
N LEU A 160 6.72 20.25 0.03
CA LEU A 160 7.28 21.56 -0.30
C LEU A 160 8.63 21.44 -1.02
N ARG A 161 9.49 20.50 -0.60
CA ARG A 161 10.77 20.22 -1.27
C ARG A 161 10.55 19.62 -2.68
N CYS A 162 9.61 18.71 -2.83
CA CYS A 162 9.24 18.16 -4.15
C CYS A 162 8.67 19.25 -5.06
N PHE A 163 7.79 20.11 -4.53
CA PHE A 163 7.29 21.28 -5.25
C PHE A 163 8.44 22.20 -5.67
N TRP A 164 9.40 22.46 -4.79
CA TRP A 164 10.58 23.27 -5.09
C TRP A 164 11.44 22.67 -6.22
N ILE A 165 11.67 21.35 -6.20
CA ILE A 165 12.37 20.62 -7.28
C ILE A 165 11.66 20.85 -8.62
N LYS A 166 10.33 20.69 -8.65
CA LYS A 166 9.52 20.88 -9.86
C LYS A 166 9.52 22.35 -10.32
N TYR A 167 9.34 23.29 -9.39
CA TYR A 167 9.32 24.74 -9.66
C TYR A 167 10.65 25.25 -10.22
N LYS A 168 11.77 24.85 -9.59
CA LYS A 168 13.12 25.20 -10.05
C LYS A 168 13.61 24.34 -11.21
N LYS A 169 12.82 23.36 -11.67
CA LYS A 169 13.18 22.39 -12.72
C LYS A 169 14.56 21.77 -12.47
N ILE A 170 14.82 21.38 -11.23
CA ILE A 170 16.08 20.74 -10.84
C ILE A 170 16.14 19.39 -11.54
N LYS A 171 16.99 19.29 -12.57
CA LYS A 171 17.27 18.03 -13.27
C LYS A 171 18.64 17.52 -12.85
N LEU A 172 18.75 16.21 -12.68
CA LEU A 172 20.04 15.55 -12.52
C LEU A 172 20.79 15.67 -13.84
N LYS A 173 21.95 16.32 -13.82
CA LYS A 173 22.80 16.44 -15.00
C LYS A 173 23.53 15.11 -15.19
N VAL A 174 23.45 14.57 -16.40
CA VAL A 174 24.39 13.53 -16.85
C VAL A 174 25.69 14.24 -17.19
N ALA A 175 26.80 13.80 -16.59
CA ALA A 175 28.11 14.36 -16.88
C ALA A 175 28.75 13.60 -18.05
N GLY A 176 29.25 14.34 -19.04
CA GLY A 176 29.99 13.79 -20.18
C GLY A 176 29.16 13.66 -21.46
N GLU A 177 29.87 13.57 -22.57
CA GLU A 177 29.29 13.31 -23.89
C GLU A 177 28.70 11.90 -23.95
N ALA A 178 27.70 11.72 -24.83
CA ALA A 178 27.13 10.43 -25.15
C ALA A 178 28.23 9.44 -25.56
N TYR A 179 28.03 8.16 -25.29
CA TYR A 179 28.95 7.12 -25.74
C TYR A 179 28.97 7.09 -27.28
N VAL A 180 30.12 7.39 -27.89
CA VAL A 180 30.27 7.51 -29.35
C VAL A 180 30.78 6.21 -29.95
N THR A 181 31.69 5.52 -29.26
CA THR A 181 32.25 4.23 -29.69
C THR A 181 31.83 3.11 -28.75
N VAL A 182 31.83 1.87 -29.23
CA VAL A 182 31.45 0.69 -28.43
C VAL A 182 32.38 0.52 -27.22
N ASP A 183 33.66 0.84 -27.37
CA ASP A 183 34.67 0.73 -26.32
C ASP A 183 34.40 1.67 -25.12
N ASP A 184 33.64 2.76 -25.35
CA ASP A 184 33.28 3.71 -24.31
C ASP A 184 32.18 3.19 -23.36
N PHE A 185 31.41 2.16 -23.74
CA PHE A 185 30.30 1.63 -22.96
C PHE A 185 30.83 0.78 -21.81
N PRO A 186 30.64 1.10 -20.52
CA PRO A 186 31.15 0.24 -19.45
C PRO A 186 30.52 -1.16 -19.42
N MET A 187 31.23 -2.12 -18.83
CA MET A 187 30.73 -3.49 -18.66
C MET A 187 29.62 -3.54 -17.59
N VAL A 188 28.43 -4.04 -17.95
CA VAL A 188 27.27 -4.12 -17.05
C VAL A 188 26.80 -5.55 -16.83
N LEU A 189 26.73 -5.98 -15.58
CA LEU A 189 26.10 -7.24 -15.17
C LEU A 189 24.60 -6.99 -14.93
N VAL A 190 23.72 -7.87 -15.39
CA VAL A 190 22.28 -7.78 -15.14
C VAL A 190 21.85 -9.03 -14.37
N GLN A 191 21.35 -8.89 -13.16
CA GLN A 191 20.92 -10.01 -12.31
C GLN A 191 19.40 -10.07 -12.20
N VAL A 192 18.84 -11.26 -12.46
CA VAL A 192 17.40 -11.54 -12.32
C VAL A 192 17.21 -12.74 -11.39
N PRO A 193 17.02 -12.52 -10.07
CA PRO A 193 16.65 -13.58 -9.14
C PRO A 193 15.22 -14.07 -9.37
N MET A 194 15.05 -15.38 -9.42
CA MET A 194 13.79 -16.10 -9.60
C MET A 194 13.65 -17.21 -8.55
N CYS A 195 12.44 -17.43 -8.06
CA CYS A 195 11.97 -18.53 -7.22
C CYS A 195 10.48 -18.85 -7.54
N ASN A 196 10.26 -19.88 -8.37
CA ASN A 196 8.96 -20.42 -8.75
C ASN A 196 8.02 -19.42 -9.46
N GLU A 197 8.53 -18.44 -10.21
CA GLU A 197 7.71 -17.48 -10.96
C GLU A 197 7.40 -17.95 -12.39
N LYS A 198 6.65 -19.04 -12.49
CA LYS A 198 6.22 -19.64 -13.77
C LYS A 198 5.43 -18.68 -14.65
N GLU A 199 4.73 -17.70 -14.07
CA GLU A 199 3.85 -16.80 -14.81
C GLU A 199 4.59 -15.61 -15.45
N VAL A 200 5.77 -15.22 -14.95
CA VAL A 200 6.48 -14.00 -15.38
C VAL A 200 7.88 -14.24 -15.94
N TYR A 201 8.45 -15.45 -15.81
CA TYR A 201 9.85 -15.71 -16.18
C TYR A 201 10.19 -15.29 -17.62
N ALA A 202 9.34 -15.64 -18.59
CA ALA A 202 9.60 -15.39 -20.01
C ALA A 202 9.60 -13.87 -20.31
N GLN A 203 8.60 -13.15 -19.80
CA GLN A 203 8.49 -11.70 -19.97
C GLN A 203 9.70 -10.97 -19.35
N SER A 204 10.11 -11.38 -18.15
CA SER A 204 11.24 -10.76 -17.45
C SER A 204 12.58 -11.02 -18.15
N ILE A 205 12.85 -12.26 -18.56
CA ILE A 205 14.07 -12.61 -19.31
C ILE A 205 14.09 -11.84 -20.64
N SER A 206 12.97 -11.83 -21.36
CA SER A 206 12.83 -11.12 -22.62
C SER A 206 13.14 -9.63 -22.46
N ALA A 207 12.56 -8.95 -21.46
CA ALA A 207 12.76 -7.53 -21.25
C ALA A 207 14.23 -7.15 -20.99
N VAL A 208 14.98 -7.94 -20.20
CA VAL A 208 16.40 -7.67 -19.95
C VAL A 208 17.31 -8.06 -21.11
N CYS A 209 16.93 -9.06 -21.92
CA CYS A 209 17.70 -9.46 -23.11
C CYS A 209 17.57 -8.46 -24.27
N GLN A 210 16.58 -7.59 -24.24
CA GLN A 210 16.30 -6.59 -25.27
C GLN A 210 16.92 -5.21 -24.98
N PHE A 211 17.82 -5.10 -23.99
CA PHE A 211 18.48 -3.82 -23.73
C PHE A 211 19.23 -3.29 -24.96
N ASP A 212 19.03 -2.00 -25.21
CA ASP A 212 19.76 -1.21 -26.19
C ASP A 212 21.14 -0.86 -25.60
N TRP A 213 21.98 -1.89 -25.49
CA TRP A 213 23.36 -1.85 -25.02
C TRP A 213 24.18 -2.82 -25.88
N PRO A 214 25.46 -2.53 -26.18
CA PRO A 214 26.27 -3.45 -26.99
C PRO A 214 26.33 -4.85 -26.35
N ARG A 215 26.05 -5.89 -27.14
CA ARG A 215 25.82 -7.26 -26.64
C ARG A 215 27.03 -7.89 -25.94
N ASP A 216 28.23 -7.44 -26.31
CA ASP A 216 29.51 -7.82 -25.71
C ASP A 216 29.84 -7.03 -24.44
N ARG A 217 29.08 -5.95 -24.15
CA ARG A 217 29.28 -5.05 -23.01
C ARG A 217 28.30 -5.28 -21.87
N PHE A 218 27.44 -6.29 -21.95
CA PHE A 218 26.64 -6.73 -20.81
C PHE A 218 26.48 -8.25 -20.74
N LEU A 219 26.14 -8.75 -19.55
CA LEU A 219 25.84 -10.16 -19.28
C LEU A 219 24.58 -10.26 -18.44
N VAL A 220 23.64 -11.10 -18.87
CA VAL A 220 22.44 -11.43 -18.09
C VAL A 220 22.70 -12.69 -17.25
N GLN A 221 22.60 -12.58 -15.93
CA GLN A 221 22.60 -13.67 -14.97
C GLN A 221 21.16 -13.95 -14.49
N ILE A 222 20.61 -15.08 -14.92
CA ILE A 222 19.37 -15.61 -14.36
C ILE A 222 19.73 -16.50 -13.17
N LEU A 223 19.25 -16.11 -11.98
CA LEU A 223 19.61 -16.70 -10.70
C LEU A 223 18.37 -17.42 -10.13
N ASP A 224 18.31 -18.74 -10.29
CA ASP A 224 17.12 -19.54 -10.04
C ASP A 224 17.20 -20.35 -8.72
N ASP A 225 16.30 -20.03 -7.79
CA ASP A 225 16.06 -20.72 -6.51
C ASP A 225 14.79 -21.59 -6.54
N SER A 226 14.19 -21.83 -7.72
CA SER A 226 12.98 -22.64 -7.87
C SER A 226 13.22 -24.07 -7.40
N ASP A 227 12.27 -24.65 -6.67
CA ASP A 227 12.29 -26.08 -6.28
C ASP A 227 11.41 -26.94 -7.22
N ASP A 228 10.54 -26.30 -8.01
CA ASP A 228 9.72 -26.95 -9.03
C ASP A 228 10.52 -27.25 -10.30
N TYR A 229 10.64 -28.53 -10.64
CA TYR A 229 11.41 -29.00 -11.80
C TYR A 229 10.85 -28.49 -13.13
N ASP A 230 9.52 -28.39 -13.24
CA ASP A 230 8.87 -27.88 -14.46
C ASP A 230 9.24 -26.41 -14.68
N THR A 231 9.16 -25.59 -13.63
CA THR A 231 9.57 -24.18 -13.69
C THR A 231 11.05 -24.02 -14.01
N GLN A 232 11.94 -24.82 -13.40
CA GLN A 232 13.38 -24.80 -13.74
C GLN A 232 13.62 -25.09 -15.23
N ASN A 233 12.95 -26.10 -15.79
CA ASN A 233 13.10 -26.44 -17.21
C ASN A 233 12.60 -25.32 -18.13
N LEU A 234 11.48 -24.67 -17.79
CA LEU A 234 10.96 -23.54 -18.54
C LEU A 234 11.97 -22.38 -18.58
N ILE A 235 12.54 -22.01 -17.43
CA ILE A 235 13.55 -20.95 -17.33
C ILE A 235 14.81 -21.32 -18.11
N LYS A 236 15.28 -22.56 -17.99
CA LYS A 236 16.48 -23.05 -18.68
C LYS A 236 16.31 -23.06 -20.21
N ASN A 237 15.13 -23.44 -20.69
CA ASN A 237 14.81 -23.43 -22.12
C ASN A 237 14.77 -22.00 -22.66
N GLU A 238 14.18 -21.07 -21.94
CA GLU A 238 14.14 -19.65 -22.31
C GLU A 238 15.55 -19.06 -22.40
N VAL A 239 16.39 -19.30 -21.39
CA VAL A 239 17.81 -18.88 -21.42
C VAL A 239 18.56 -19.48 -22.61
N SER A 240 18.30 -20.75 -22.94
CA SER A 240 18.93 -21.41 -24.08
C SER A 240 18.49 -20.79 -25.41
N SER A 241 17.21 -20.43 -25.54
CA SER A 241 16.65 -19.72 -26.70
C SER A 241 17.33 -18.35 -26.89
N TRP A 242 17.45 -17.55 -25.84
CA TRP A 242 18.13 -16.25 -25.92
C TRP A 242 19.62 -16.35 -26.20
N ARG A 243 20.30 -17.37 -25.67
CA ARG A 243 21.69 -17.65 -25.99
C ARG A 243 21.87 -17.99 -27.48
N GLN A 244 20.96 -18.76 -28.08
CA GLN A 244 20.98 -19.06 -29.52
C GLN A 244 20.76 -17.81 -30.38
N LYS A 245 20.02 -16.82 -29.88
CA LYS A 245 19.85 -15.50 -30.51
C LYS A 245 21.09 -14.58 -30.36
N GLY A 246 22.16 -15.08 -29.75
CA GLY A 246 23.43 -14.36 -29.58
C GLY A 246 23.43 -13.35 -28.43
N VAL A 247 22.55 -13.51 -27.45
CA VAL A 247 22.59 -12.72 -26.20
C VAL A 247 23.56 -13.38 -25.22
N ASN A 248 24.39 -12.57 -24.56
CA ASN A 248 25.25 -13.05 -23.48
C ASN A 248 24.41 -13.27 -22.21
N ILE A 249 23.92 -14.50 -22.03
CA ILE A 249 23.07 -14.89 -20.91
C ILE A 249 23.53 -16.21 -20.28
N VAL A 250 23.47 -16.27 -18.94
CA VAL A 250 23.80 -17.44 -18.13
C VAL A 250 22.68 -17.80 -17.18
N TYR A 251 22.36 -19.09 -17.13
CA TYR A 251 21.46 -19.68 -16.14
C TYR A 251 22.28 -20.24 -14.98
N ARG A 252 21.87 -19.93 -13.75
CA ARG A 252 22.47 -20.49 -12.53
C ARG A 252 21.37 -20.93 -11.58
N HIS A 253 21.47 -22.18 -11.12
CA HIS A 253 20.55 -22.74 -10.14
C HIS A 253 21.26 -23.07 -8.84
N ARG A 254 20.60 -22.86 -7.70
CA ARG A 254 21.10 -23.25 -6.37
C ARG A 254 20.20 -24.32 -5.76
N LEU A 255 20.79 -25.46 -5.40
CA LEU A 255 20.08 -26.52 -4.67
C LEU A 255 19.80 -26.13 -3.21
N VAL A 256 20.69 -25.35 -2.60
CA VAL A 256 20.59 -24.92 -1.19
C VAL A 256 20.22 -23.44 -1.15
N ARG A 257 18.99 -23.16 -0.72
CA ARG A 257 18.39 -21.81 -0.70
C ARG A 257 18.74 -20.98 0.54
N THR A 258 19.97 -21.10 1.02
CA THR A 258 20.45 -20.32 2.16
C THR A 258 20.43 -18.83 1.83
N GLY A 259 19.83 -18.04 2.72
CA GLY A 259 19.75 -16.58 2.62
C GLY A 259 18.76 -16.05 1.58
N TYR A 260 17.88 -16.90 1.01
CA TYR A 260 16.88 -16.51 0.01
C TYR A 260 17.48 -15.64 -1.11
N LYS A 261 16.80 -14.55 -1.50
CA LYS A 261 17.25 -13.59 -2.53
C LYS A 261 18.64 -13.02 -2.25
N ALA A 262 18.93 -12.64 -1.00
CA ALA A 262 20.25 -12.10 -0.63
C ALA A 262 21.38 -13.10 -0.90
N GLY A 263 21.17 -14.35 -0.50
CA GLY A 263 22.11 -15.43 -0.78
C GLY A 263 22.25 -15.71 -2.28
N ASN A 264 21.15 -15.57 -3.04
CA ASN A 264 21.15 -15.82 -4.48
C ASN A 264 21.99 -14.78 -5.23
N LEU A 265 21.74 -13.50 -4.94
CA LEU A 265 22.54 -12.39 -5.45
C LEU A 265 24.01 -12.51 -5.04
N LYS A 266 24.29 -12.89 -3.79
CA LYS A 266 25.65 -13.15 -3.31
C LYS A 266 26.36 -14.24 -4.12
N SER A 267 25.66 -15.34 -4.38
CA SER A 267 26.19 -16.44 -5.19
C SER A 267 26.47 -16.00 -6.64
N GLY A 268 25.59 -15.17 -7.23
CA GLY A 268 25.80 -14.60 -8.56
C GLY A 268 27.02 -13.70 -8.61
N MET A 269 27.19 -12.83 -7.61
CA MET A 269 28.34 -11.91 -7.48
C MET A 269 29.68 -12.63 -7.24
N SER A 270 29.67 -13.88 -6.77
CA SER A 270 30.90 -14.64 -6.46
C SER A 270 31.54 -15.29 -7.70
N CYS A 271 30.95 -15.15 -8.89
CA CYS A 271 31.51 -15.74 -10.10
C CYS A 271 32.73 -14.96 -10.60
N ASP A 272 33.77 -15.65 -11.08
CA ASP A 272 35.04 -14.99 -11.44
C ASP A 272 34.92 -13.92 -12.50
N TYR A 273 34.07 -14.15 -13.51
CA TYR A 273 33.83 -13.16 -14.58
C TYR A 273 33.21 -11.86 -14.07
N VAL A 274 32.62 -11.81 -12.86
CA VAL A 274 32.03 -10.58 -12.31
C VAL A 274 33.09 -9.49 -12.12
N LYS A 275 34.35 -9.87 -11.95
CA LYS A 275 35.50 -8.96 -11.85
C LYS A 275 35.70 -8.10 -13.10
N ASP A 276 35.19 -8.55 -14.24
CA ASP A 276 35.28 -7.84 -15.52
C ASP A 276 34.17 -6.78 -15.68
N TYR A 277 33.24 -6.69 -14.73
CA TYR A 277 32.10 -5.77 -14.78
C TYR A 277 32.26 -4.60 -13.81
N GLU A 278 31.80 -3.42 -14.22
CA GLU A 278 31.87 -2.20 -13.41
C GLU A 278 30.59 -1.95 -12.61
N TYR A 279 29.45 -2.30 -13.22
CA TYR A 279 28.12 -2.05 -12.69
C TYR A 279 27.28 -3.34 -12.67
N VAL A 280 26.34 -3.41 -11.73
CA VAL A 280 25.34 -4.47 -11.66
C VAL A 280 23.92 -3.88 -11.57
N ALA A 281 23.07 -4.21 -12.53
CA ALA A 281 21.64 -3.91 -12.54
C ALA A 281 20.86 -5.10 -11.96
N ILE A 282 19.86 -4.84 -11.14
CA ILE A 282 19.09 -5.89 -10.45
C ILE A 282 17.61 -5.73 -10.76
N PHE A 283 16.97 -6.82 -11.20
CA PHE A 283 15.54 -6.86 -11.50
C PHE A 283 14.87 -8.07 -10.88
N ASP A 284 13.78 -7.86 -10.14
CA ASP A 284 12.92 -8.96 -9.71
C ASP A 284 12.20 -9.59 -10.92
N ALA A 285 11.78 -10.85 -10.77
CA ALA A 285 11.19 -11.64 -11.85
C ALA A 285 9.90 -11.06 -12.45
N ASP A 286 9.23 -10.10 -11.79
CA ASP A 286 8.03 -9.43 -12.31
C ASP A 286 8.32 -8.05 -12.93
N PHE A 287 9.58 -7.67 -13.06
CA PHE A 287 9.98 -6.37 -13.60
C PHE A 287 10.27 -6.46 -15.09
N GLN A 288 9.74 -5.47 -15.82
CA GLN A 288 9.89 -5.31 -17.26
C GLN A 288 10.53 -3.93 -17.51
N PRO A 289 11.88 -3.84 -17.52
CA PRO A 289 12.58 -2.61 -17.86
C PRO A 289 12.51 -2.31 -19.35
N ASN A 290 12.44 -1.03 -19.70
CA ASN A 290 12.49 -0.60 -21.09
C ASN A 290 13.88 -0.87 -21.70
N PRO A 291 13.98 -1.08 -23.04
CA PRO A 291 15.25 -1.28 -23.74
C PRO A 291 16.31 -0.21 -23.45
N ASP A 292 15.91 1.05 -23.27
CA ASP A 292 16.79 2.20 -23.03
C ASP A 292 17.24 2.35 -21.56
N PHE A 293 16.84 1.45 -20.66
CA PHE A 293 17.10 1.55 -19.22
C PHE A 293 18.58 1.79 -18.89
N LEU A 294 19.50 1.02 -19.48
CA LEU A 294 20.94 1.17 -19.24
C LEU A 294 21.47 2.50 -19.77
N LYS A 295 21.02 2.93 -20.95
CA LYS A 295 21.37 4.23 -21.53
C LYS A 295 20.88 5.40 -20.68
N LEU A 296 19.77 5.26 -19.96
CA LEU A 296 19.25 6.31 -19.08
C LEU A 296 19.88 6.29 -17.67
N THR A 297 20.46 5.18 -17.23
CA THR A 297 20.94 5.02 -15.84
C THR A 297 22.47 5.08 -15.72
N VAL A 298 23.19 4.33 -16.55
CA VAL A 298 24.64 4.15 -16.46
C VAL A 298 25.44 5.45 -16.67
N PRO A 299 25.06 6.38 -17.58
CA PRO A 299 25.81 7.63 -17.77
C PRO A 299 25.95 8.49 -16.51
N HIS A 300 25.05 8.37 -15.53
CA HIS A 300 25.13 9.14 -14.30
C HIS A 300 26.36 8.84 -13.44
N PHE A 301 27.00 7.68 -13.64
CA PHE A 301 28.23 7.31 -12.95
C PHE A 301 29.48 7.96 -13.54
N LYS A 302 29.41 8.46 -14.79
CA LYS A 302 30.54 9.10 -15.49
C LYS A 302 30.92 10.39 -14.77
N GLY A 303 32.21 10.55 -14.47
CA GLY A 303 32.71 11.72 -13.73
C GLY A 303 32.29 11.81 -12.25
N ASN A 304 31.59 10.80 -11.70
CA ASN A 304 31.16 10.77 -10.30
C ASN A 304 31.59 9.48 -9.60
N SER A 305 32.79 9.50 -9.05
CA SER A 305 33.39 8.35 -8.35
C SER A 305 32.72 8.03 -7.01
N GLU A 306 31.99 8.96 -6.40
CA GLU A 306 31.29 8.77 -5.12
C GLU A 306 29.87 8.22 -5.28
N LEU A 307 29.36 8.12 -6.52
CA LEU A 307 28.04 7.56 -6.81
C LEU A 307 28.08 6.03 -6.74
N GLY A 308 27.30 5.47 -5.82
CA GLY A 308 27.19 4.03 -5.60
C GLY A 308 25.93 3.39 -6.20
N LEU A 309 24.81 4.11 -6.24
CA LEU A 309 23.51 3.60 -6.70
C LEU A 309 22.76 4.63 -7.54
N VAL A 310 22.21 4.16 -8.65
CA VAL A 310 21.18 4.85 -9.44
C VAL A 310 19.90 4.01 -9.37
N GLN A 311 18.83 4.56 -8.81
CA GLN A 311 17.54 3.87 -8.70
C GLN A 311 16.53 4.48 -9.67
N ALA A 312 15.89 3.63 -10.49
CA ALA A 312 14.76 4.02 -11.32
C ALA A 312 13.42 3.87 -10.56
N ARG A 313 12.39 4.54 -11.06
CA ARG A 313 11.05 4.53 -10.48
C ARG A 313 10.27 3.29 -10.89
N TRP A 314 9.50 2.75 -9.96
CA TRP A 314 8.55 1.68 -10.25
C TRP A 314 7.27 2.26 -10.85
N SER A 315 6.74 1.60 -11.87
CA SER A 315 5.44 1.87 -12.46
C SER A 315 4.63 0.57 -12.51
N PHE A 316 3.32 0.67 -12.34
CA PHE A 316 2.49 -0.51 -12.11
C PHE A 316 1.52 -0.76 -13.26
N ILE A 317 1.54 -1.99 -13.79
CA ILE A 317 0.67 -2.39 -14.91
C ILE A 317 -0.78 -2.52 -14.43
N ASN A 318 -1.00 -3.16 -13.27
CA ASN A 318 -2.33 -3.47 -12.73
C ASN A 318 -2.85 -2.43 -11.69
N LYS A 319 -2.36 -1.19 -11.73
CA LYS A 319 -2.76 -0.11 -10.79
C LYS A 319 -4.25 0.22 -10.78
N ASP A 320 -4.93 0.00 -11.91
CA ASP A 320 -6.35 0.32 -12.09
C ASP A 320 -7.26 -0.91 -11.94
N GLU A 321 -6.70 -2.07 -11.59
CA GLU A 321 -7.38 -3.38 -11.60
C GLU A 321 -8.54 -3.49 -10.60
N ASN A 322 -8.31 -3.11 -9.35
CA ASN A 322 -9.33 -3.17 -8.30
C ASN A 322 -9.11 -2.06 -7.26
N LEU A 323 -10.02 -1.94 -6.29
CA LEU A 323 -9.90 -0.90 -5.27
C LEU A 323 -8.56 -1.02 -4.52
N LEU A 324 -8.16 -2.24 -4.13
CA LEU A 324 -6.91 -2.47 -3.42
C LEU A 324 -5.67 -2.01 -4.21
N THR A 325 -5.57 -2.30 -5.51
CA THR A 325 -4.42 -1.86 -6.33
C THR A 325 -4.38 -0.35 -6.54
N ARG A 326 -5.55 0.30 -6.67
CA ARG A 326 -5.63 1.77 -6.73
C ARG A 326 -5.14 2.44 -5.45
N LEU A 327 -5.53 1.90 -4.29
CA LEU A 327 -5.11 2.43 -2.99
C LEU A 327 -3.61 2.20 -2.72
N GLN A 328 -3.07 1.06 -3.18
CA GLN A 328 -1.63 0.80 -3.17
C GLN A 328 -0.86 1.80 -4.04
N ASN A 329 -1.37 2.06 -5.26
CA ASN A 329 -0.74 3.00 -6.19
C ASN A 329 -0.60 4.41 -5.59
N ILE A 330 -1.62 4.91 -4.89
CA ILE A 330 -1.54 6.23 -4.21
C ILE A 330 -0.34 6.28 -3.24
N ASN A 331 -0.21 5.27 -2.37
CA ASN A 331 0.89 5.21 -1.40
C ASN A 331 2.27 5.15 -2.09
N LEU A 332 2.40 4.30 -3.10
CA LEU A 332 3.68 4.05 -3.77
C LEU A 332 4.09 5.24 -4.65
N CYS A 333 3.14 5.91 -5.32
CA CYS A 333 3.40 7.16 -6.03
C CYS A 333 3.96 8.24 -5.09
N PHE A 334 3.38 8.42 -3.90
CA PHE A 334 3.94 9.35 -2.92
C PHE A 334 5.36 8.95 -2.48
N HIS A 335 5.55 7.67 -2.17
CA HIS A 335 6.87 7.18 -1.75
C HIS A 335 7.96 7.44 -2.80
N PHE A 336 7.71 7.11 -4.06
CA PHE A 336 8.71 7.25 -5.12
C PHE A 336 8.86 8.70 -5.60
N GLU A 337 7.76 9.35 -5.98
CA GLU A 337 7.81 10.66 -6.63
C GLU A 337 8.07 11.81 -5.67
N VAL A 338 7.77 11.63 -4.38
CA VAL A 338 8.00 12.66 -3.36
C VAL A 338 9.14 12.25 -2.45
N GLU A 339 9.00 11.16 -1.70
CA GLU A 339 9.97 10.83 -0.65
C GLU A 339 11.35 10.47 -1.21
N GLN A 340 11.44 9.53 -2.16
CA GLN A 340 12.74 9.11 -2.72
C GLN A 340 13.37 10.18 -3.60
N GLN A 341 12.57 10.89 -4.41
CA GLN A 341 13.09 12.01 -5.20
C GLN A 341 13.70 13.11 -4.32
N VAL A 342 12.99 13.54 -3.27
CA VAL A 342 13.49 14.56 -2.35
C VAL A 342 14.73 14.08 -1.62
N ASN A 343 14.74 12.85 -1.09
CA ASN A 343 15.90 12.34 -0.35
C ASN A 343 17.11 12.10 -1.28
N GLY A 344 16.89 11.66 -2.52
CA GLY A 344 17.95 11.51 -3.52
C GLY A 344 18.64 12.83 -3.87
N ILE A 345 17.89 13.92 -3.99
CA ILE A 345 18.42 15.25 -4.31
C ILE A 345 19.06 15.93 -3.10
N PHE A 346 18.38 15.95 -1.95
CA PHE A 346 18.81 16.75 -0.79
C PHE A 346 19.69 16.00 0.21
N LEU A 347 19.64 14.66 0.23
CA LEU A 347 20.37 13.83 1.20
C LEU A 347 21.37 12.87 0.53
N ASN A 348 21.26 12.68 -0.79
CA ASN A 348 21.98 11.65 -1.56
C ASN A 348 21.86 10.26 -0.93
N PHE A 349 20.71 9.98 -0.32
CA PHE A 349 20.43 8.72 0.35
C PHE A 349 18.93 8.43 0.37
N PHE A 350 18.59 7.18 0.09
CA PHE A 350 17.29 6.56 0.30
C PHE A 350 17.51 5.05 0.39
N GLY A 351 16.53 4.29 0.87
CA GLY A 351 16.62 2.83 0.86
C GLY A 351 16.57 2.30 -0.57
N PHE A 352 17.46 1.39 -0.94
CA PHE A 352 17.36 0.67 -2.21
C PHE A 352 16.07 -0.15 -2.21
N ASN A 353 15.36 -0.15 -3.34
CA ASN A 353 14.04 -0.79 -3.44
C ASN A 353 14.11 -2.31 -3.67
N GLY A 354 15.32 -2.86 -3.80
CA GLY A 354 15.56 -4.27 -4.05
C GLY A 354 15.59 -4.66 -5.52
N THR A 355 15.20 -3.76 -6.43
CA THR A 355 15.09 -3.98 -7.88
C THR A 355 15.04 -2.64 -8.62
N ALA A 356 15.19 -2.65 -9.95
CA ALA A 356 15.20 -1.49 -10.83
C ALA A 356 16.27 -0.46 -10.46
N GLY A 357 17.43 -0.93 -9.99
CA GLY A 357 18.57 -0.08 -9.67
C GLY A 357 19.88 -0.65 -10.19
N VAL A 358 20.78 0.26 -10.53
CA VAL A 358 22.14 -0.02 -10.98
C VAL A 358 23.11 0.35 -9.86
N TRP A 359 23.89 -0.62 -9.42
CA TRP A 359 24.94 -0.46 -8.43
C TRP A 359 26.31 -0.40 -9.09
N ARG A 360 27.18 0.47 -8.60
CA ARG A 360 28.62 0.34 -8.83
C ARG A 360 29.12 -0.86 -8.02
N ILE A 361 29.75 -1.84 -8.68
CA ILE A 361 30.18 -3.09 -8.00
C ILE A 361 31.16 -2.79 -6.86
N LYS A 362 32.11 -1.87 -7.07
CA LYS A 362 33.03 -1.40 -6.00
C LYS A 362 32.31 -0.87 -4.76
N ALA A 363 31.17 -0.20 -4.94
CA ALA A 363 30.37 0.30 -3.82
C ALA A 363 29.68 -0.85 -3.08
N LEU A 364 29.13 -1.80 -3.83
CA LEU A 364 28.49 -2.99 -3.30
C LEU A 364 29.47 -3.85 -2.48
N GLU A 365 30.61 -4.20 -3.07
CA GLU A 365 31.65 -5.02 -2.44
C GLU A 365 32.35 -4.29 -1.30
N GLY A 366 32.69 -3.01 -1.49
CA GLY A 366 33.30 -2.17 -0.46
C GLY A 366 32.40 -1.96 0.76
N SER A 367 31.11 -2.26 0.66
CA SER A 367 30.16 -2.26 1.76
C SER A 367 29.89 -3.63 2.37
N GLY A 368 30.57 -4.68 1.90
CA GLY A 368 30.45 -6.06 2.40
C GLY A 368 29.48 -6.94 1.60
N GLY A 369 29.00 -6.47 0.44
CA GLY A 369 28.13 -7.24 -0.46
C GLY A 369 26.74 -7.53 0.11
N TRP A 370 26.07 -8.52 -0.48
CA TRP A 370 24.76 -8.98 -0.03
C TRP A 370 24.87 -9.80 1.26
N MET A 371 24.12 -9.40 2.28
CA MET A 371 24.05 -10.08 3.57
C MET A 371 22.63 -10.59 3.82
N ASP A 372 22.52 -11.82 4.33
CA ASP A 372 21.26 -12.53 4.60
C ASP A 372 20.80 -12.41 6.06
N ARG A 373 21.39 -11.49 6.82
CA ARG A 373 21.10 -11.24 8.25
C ARG A 373 19.72 -10.64 8.53
N THR A 374 18.98 -10.24 7.49
CA THR A 374 17.66 -9.60 7.59
C THR A 374 16.82 -9.91 6.35
N THR A 375 15.49 -9.77 6.46
CA THR A 375 14.53 -9.96 5.35
C THR A 375 14.42 -8.75 4.41
N VAL A 376 15.19 -7.70 4.67
CA VAL A 376 15.31 -6.45 3.89
C VAL A 376 16.78 -6.22 3.53
N GLU A 377 17.34 -7.16 2.77
CA GLU A 377 18.74 -7.14 2.32
C GLU A 377 19.07 -5.90 1.50
N ASP A 378 18.07 -5.40 0.78
CA ASP A 378 18.09 -4.20 -0.05
C ASP A 378 18.33 -2.93 0.77
N MET A 379 17.58 -2.76 1.86
CA MET A 379 17.75 -1.65 2.78
C MET A 379 19.06 -1.77 3.57
N ASP A 380 19.46 -3.00 3.92
CA ASP A 380 20.70 -3.25 4.64
C ASP A 380 21.94 -2.80 3.85
N ILE A 381 22.05 -3.20 2.59
CA ILE A 381 23.17 -2.76 1.74
C ILE A 381 23.13 -1.25 1.51
N ALA A 382 21.96 -0.65 1.33
CA ALA A 382 21.80 0.79 1.16
C ALA A 382 22.32 1.56 2.38
N VAL A 383 21.95 1.13 3.59
CA VAL A 383 22.45 1.75 4.83
C VAL A 383 23.96 1.57 4.93
N ARG A 384 24.51 0.36 4.73
CA ARG A 384 25.96 0.12 4.80
C ARG A 384 26.75 0.95 3.78
N ALA A 385 26.27 1.04 2.55
CA ALA A 385 26.90 1.88 1.52
C ALA A 385 26.86 3.36 1.90
N HIS A 386 25.76 3.84 2.47
CA HIS A 386 25.70 5.22 2.95
C HIS A 386 26.66 5.50 4.12
N LEU A 387 26.80 4.55 5.06
CA LEU A 387 27.76 4.66 6.17
C LEU A 387 29.22 4.70 5.68
N ASN A 388 29.49 4.09 4.52
CA ASN A 388 30.79 4.14 3.84
C ASN A 388 30.97 5.40 2.97
N GLY A 389 29.99 6.31 2.95
CA GLY A 389 30.08 7.59 2.25
C GLY A 389 29.56 7.58 0.81
N TRP A 390 29.09 6.43 0.29
CA TRP A 390 28.50 6.36 -1.04
C TRP A 390 27.23 7.21 -1.14
N LYS A 391 27.08 7.85 -2.30
CA LYS A 391 25.93 8.70 -2.64
C LYS A 391 24.99 7.94 -3.56
N PHE A 392 23.70 8.21 -3.45
CA PHE A 392 22.66 7.64 -4.32
C PHE A 392 21.90 8.74 -5.06
N ILE A 393 21.41 8.41 -6.24
CA ILE A 393 20.46 9.25 -7.00
C ILE A 393 19.22 8.46 -7.38
N PHE A 394 18.08 9.15 -7.40
CA PHE A 394 16.80 8.60 -7.78
C PHE A 394 16.33 9.25 -9.08
N LEU A 395 16.10 8.44 -10.11
CA LEU A 395 15.63 8.87 -11.42
C LEU A 395 14.11 8.69 -11.50
N ASN A 396 13.39 9.78 -11.26
CA ASN A 396 11.92 9.76 -11.28
C ASN A 396 11.32 9.55 -12.68
N ASP A 397 12.06 9.97 -13.71
CA ASP A 397 11.58 9.97 -15.10
C ASP A 397 11.84 8.63 -15.82
N VAL A 398 12.68 7.76 -15.23
CA VAL A 398 12.97 6.42 -15.74
C VAL A 398 12.04 5.44 -15.03
N ASN A 399 11.16 4.81 -15.79
CA ASN A 399 10.11 3.94 -15.25
C ASN A 399 10.42 2.48 -15.58
N VAL A 400 10.21 1.59 -14.62
CA VAL A 400 10.26 0.14 -14.82
C VAL A 400 8.92 -0.45 -14.42
N LEU A 401 8.30 -1.20 -15.33
CA LEU A 401 6.98 -1.78 -15.12
C LEU A 401 7.05 -3.00 -14.19
N CYS A 402 6.08 -3.14 -13.29
CA CYS A 402 5.91 -4.30 -12.41
C CYS A 402 4.44 -4.49 -11.95
N GLU A 403 4.21 -5.53 -11.14
CA GLU A 403 2.88 -5.90 -10.65
C GLU A 403 2.65 -5.55 -9.17
N LEU A 404 1.47 -4.99 -8.86
CA LEU A 404 0.98 -4.86 -7.50
C LEU A 404 0.30 -6.16 -7.03
N PRO A 405 0.40 -6.49 -5.72
CA PRO A 405 -0.41 -7.54 -5.11
C PRO A 405 -1.92 -7.33 -5.33
N GLU A 406 -2.57 -8.27 -6.04
CA GLU A 406 -4.02 -8.20 -6.31
C GLU A 406 -4.90 -8.68 -5.14
N SER A 407 -4.33 -9.48 -4.22
CA SER A 407 -5.05 -10.00 -3.06
C SER A 407 -4.63 -9.31 -1.76
N TYR A 408 -5.58 -9.16 -0.84
CA TYR A 408 -5.30 -8.56 0.46
C TYR A 408 -4.31 -9.40 1.28
N GLU A 409 -4.33 -10.74 1.15
CA GLU A 409 -3.35 -11.61 1.80
C GLU A 409 -1.92 -11.32 1.34
N ALA A 410 -1.71 -11.25 0.01
CA ALA A 410 -0.42 -10.95 -0.58
C ALA A 410 0.09 -9.57 -0.16
N TYR A 411 -0.79 -8.56 -0.20
CA TYR A 411 -0.46 -7.21 0.25
C TYR A 411 -0.11 -7.17 1.74
N LYS A 412 -0.89 -7.85 2.59
CA LYS A 412 -0.64 -7.92 4.04
C LYS A 412 0.70 -8.56 4.37
N LYS A 413 1.09 -9.64 3.67
CA LYS A 413 2.41 -10.28 3.83
C LYS A 413 3.54 -9.35 3.40
N GLN A 414 3.39 -8.66 2.27
CA GLN A 414 4.37 -7.67 1.81
C GLN A 414 4.53 -6.54 2.84
N GLN A 415 3.42 -5.95 3.29
CA GLN A 415 3.43 -4.87 4.28
C GLN A 415 3.99 -5.32 5.62
N HIS A 416 3.77 -6.57 6.03
CA HIS A 416 4.40 -7.13 7.22
C HIS A 416 5.92 -7.11 7.08
N ARG A 417 6.49 -7.67 6.00
CA ARG A 417 7.94 -7.67 5.76
C ARG A 417 8.51 -6.25 5.73
N TRP A 418 7.85 -5.32 5.05
CA TRP A 418 8.29 -3.94 4.89
C TRP A 418 8.24 -3.10 6.18
N HIS A 419 7.57 -3.57 7.23
CA HIS A 419 7.53 -2.88 8.54
C HIS A 419 8.28 -3.65 9.63
N SER A 420 8.36 -4.98 9.57
CA SER A 420 9.17 -5.78 10.50
C SER A 420 10.66 -5.69 10.18
N GLY A 421 11.03 -5.82 8.90
CA GLY A 421 12.41 -5.84 8.44
C GLY A 421 13.21 -4.60 8.84
N PRO A 422 12.71 -3.37 8.61
CA PRO A 422 13.42 -2.15 9.02
C PRO A 422 13.65 -2.04 10.53
N MET A 423 12.77 -2.57 11.38
CA MET A 423 12.96 -2.55 12.83
C MET A 423 14.02 -3.55 13.30
N GLN A 424 14.11 -4.70 12.64
CA GLN A 424 15.22 -5.63 12.84
C GLN A 424 16.53 -4.99 12.38
N LEU A 425 16.54 -4.43 11.17
CA LEU A 425 17.71 -3.76 10.61
C LEU A 425 18.18 -2.59 11.47
N PHE A 426 17.27 -1.78 12.01
CA PHE A 426 17.61 -0.67 12.89
C PHE A 426 18.46 -1.14 14.08
N ARG A 427 18.09 -2.24 14.73
CA ARG A 427 18.84 -2.81 15.86
C ARG A 427 20.22 -3.32 15.44
N LEU A 428 20.32 -3.95 14.27
CA LEU A 428 21.59 -4.44 13.73
C LEU A 428 22.54 -3.30 13.36
N CYS A 429 22.01 -2.21 12.80
CA CYS A 429 22.82 -1.10 12.30
C CYS A 429 23.01 0.03 13.31
N PHE A 430 22.26 0.08 14.42
CA PHE A 430 22.28 1.21 15.36
C PHE A 430 23.69 1.56 15.83
N SER A 431 24.45 0.56 16.31
CA SER A 431 25.83 0.76 16.75
C SER A 431 26.70 1.29 15.61
N SER A 432 26.62 0.69 14.42
CA SER A 432 27.37 1.13 13.23
C SER A 432 27.02 2.55 12.79
N ILE A 433 25.76 2.98 12.92
CA ILE A 433 25.34 4.34 12.60
C ILE A 433 26.01 5.34 13.56
N ILE A 434 26.04 5.04 14.86
CA ILE A 434 26.65 5.91 15.87
C ILE A 434 28.17 6.01 15.67
N THR A 435 28.85 4.90 15.41
CA THR A 435 30.32 4.84 15.27
C THR A 435 30.84 5.24 13.89
N SER A 436 29.97 5.33 12.88
CA SER A 436 30.35 5.69 11.51
C SER A 436 31.00 7.08 11.39
N LYS A 437 31.74 7.29 10.31
CA LYS A 437 32.45 8.55 10.01
C LYS A 437 31.59 9.61 9.29
N ILE A 438 30.32 9.31 9.00
CA ILE A 438 29.42 10.27 8.35
C ILE A 438 29.06 11.44 9.28
N SER A 439 28.62 12.56 8.70
CA SER A 439 28.28 13.75 9.46
C SER A 439 27.13 13.53 10.45
N VAL A 440 27.12 14.30 11.54
CA VAL A 440 26.08 14.22 12.58
C VAL A 440 24.68 14.43 11.99
N SER A 441 24.53 15.33 11.02
CA SER A 441 23.26 15.55 10.32
C SER A 441 22.77 14.30 9.57
N LYS A 442 23.66 13.58 8.88
CA LYS A 442 23.30 12.31 8.20
C LYS A 442 22.95 11.21 9.21
N LYS A 443 23.66 11.12 10.34
CA LYS A 443 23.31 10.21 11.45
C LYS A 443 21.93 10.52 12.01
N ALA A 444 21.66 11.80 12.32
CA ALA A 444 20.37 12.24 12.82
C ALA A 444 19.24 11.95 11.81
N ASN A 445 19.47 12.20 10.52
CA ASN A 445 18.51 11.84 9.47
C ASN A 445 18.22 10.33 9.44
N LEU A 446 19.25 9.48 9.47
CA LEU A 446 19.08 8.02 9.48
C LEU A 446 18.29 7.55 10.72
N ILE A 447 18.69 7.99 11.91
CA ILE A 447 18.07 7.52 13.15
C ILE A 447 16.66 8.09 13.26
N PHE A 448 16.51 9.41 13.21
CA PHE A 448 15.24 10.07 13.50
C PHE A 448 14.27 10.03 12.33
N LEU A 449 14.65 10.45 11.12
CA LEU A 449 13.71 10.56 10.01
C LEU A 449 13.48 9.19 9.33
N PHE A 450 14.56 8.48 8.98
CA PHE A 450 14.46 7.25 8.21
C PHE A 450 13.94 6.07 9.04
N PHE A 451 14.50 5.79 10.22
CA PHE A 451 14.06 4.66 11.06
C PHE A 451 12.94 5.03 12.05
N LEU A 452 13.17 5.98 12.97
CA LEU A 452 12.23 6.23 14.06
C LEU A 452 10.92 6.83 13.56
N LEU A 453 10.96 7.95 12.85
CA LEU A 453 9.75 8.69 12.45
C LEU A 453 8.90 7.86 11.47
N ARG A 454 9.50 7.47 10.33
CA ARG A 454 8.75 6.83 9.24
C ARG A 454 8.45 5.34 9.44
N LYS A 455 9.29 4.60 10.16
CA LYS A 455 9.11 3.14 10.32
C LYS A 455 8.61 2.70 11.70
N LEU A 456 8.83 3.50 12.76
CA LEU A 456 8.37 3.20 14.13
C LEU A 456 7.20 4.07 14.58
N ILE A 457 7.36 5.39 14.56
CA ILE A 457 6.40 6.36 15.09
C ILE A 457 5.12 6.37 14.24
N LEU A 458 5.24 6.36 12.90
CA LEU A 458 4.09 6.36 12.01
C LEU A 458 3.12 5.21 12.26
N PRO A 459 3.53 3.92 12.26
CA PRO A 459 2.63 2.83 12.64
C PRO A 459 2.15 2.91 14.09
N PHE A 460 2.98 3.38 15.02
CA PHE A 460 2.65 3.48 16.44
C PHE A 460 1.49 4.46 16.70
N TYR A 461 1.62 5.73 16.30
CA TYR A 461 0.56 6.71 16.56
C TYR A 461 -0.67 6.39 15.71
N SER A 462 -0.53 5.91 14.48
CA SER A 462 -1.68 5.66 13.61
C SER A 462 -2.59 4.59 14.20
N PHE A 463 -2.03 3.47 14.66
CA PHE A 463 -2.79 2.43 15.33
C PHE A 463 -3.31 2.90 16.69
N THR A 464 -2.45 3.45 17.54
CA THR A 464 -2.81 3.81 18.91
C THR A 464 -3.88 4.91 18.93
N LEU A 465 -3.70 5.99 18.16
CA LEU A 465 -4.62 7.12 18.14
C LEU A 465 -5.97 6.77 17.50
N PHE A 466 -5.97 6.21 16.29
CA PHE A 466 -7.20 6.04 15.52
C PHE A 466 -7.92 4.71 15.76
N CYS A 467 -7.21 3.65 16.17
CA CYS A 467 -7.84 2.34 16.41
C CYS A 467 -8.11 2.05 17.89
N ILE A 468 -7.40 2.70 18.83
CA ILE A 468 -7.51 2.44 20.27
C ILE A 468 -8.06 3.65 21.03
N ILE A 469 -7.38 4.80 20.97
CA ILE A 469 -7.76 5.99 21.73
C ILE A 469 -9.10 6.53 21.22
N LEU A 470 -9.26 6.76 19.92
CA LEU A 470 -10.48 7.34 19.37
C LEU A 470 -11.79 6.62 19.77
N PRO A 471 -11.91 5.28 19.68
CA PRO A 471 -13.10 4.60 20.20
C PRO A 471 -13.20 4.68 21.73
N LEU A 472 -12.09 4.68 22.47
CA LEU A 472 -12.09 4.82 23.93
C LEU A 472 -12.61 6.18 24.41
N THR A 473 -12.33 7.27 23.69
CA THR A 473 -12.80 8.61 24.07
C THR A 473 -14.31 8.75 23.96
N MET A 474 -15.01 7.84 23.26
CA MET A 474 -16.48 7.80 23.28
C MET A 474 -17.05 7.33 24.63
N PHE A 475 -16.26 6.58 25.41
CA PHE A 475 -16.60 6.09 26.75
C PHE A 475 -15.96 6.92 27.87
N ILE A 476 -15.00 7.78 27.53
CA ILE A 476 -14.20 8.62 28.43
C ILE A 476 -14.30 10.08 27.96
N PRO A 477 -15.39 10.79 28.32
CA PRO A 477 -15.62 12.16 27.88
C PRO A 477 -14.57 13.14 28.39
N GLU A 478 -13.79 12.80 29.42
CA GLU A 478 -12.71 13.64 29.94
C GLU A 478 -11.51 13.71 28.96
N ALA A 479 -11.43 12.80 28.00
CA ALA A 479 -10.33 12.67 27.06
C ALA A 479 -10.73 13.09 25.62
N GLU A 480 -11.48 14.18 25.47
CA GLU A 480 -11.98 14.59 24.16
C GLU A 480 -10.85 14.87 23.16
N LEU A 481 -11.08 14.42 21.92
CA LEU A 481 -10.20 14.69 20.80
C LEU A 481 -10.86 15.73 19.88
N PRO A 482 -10.15 16.79 19.48
CA PRO A 482 -10.76 17.83 18.67
C PRO A 482 -11.00 17.38 17.23
N THR A 483 -12.06 17.90 16.59
CA THR A 483 -12.45 17.53 15.22
C THR A 483 -11.36 17.77 14.19
N TRP A 484 -10.55 18.83 14.34
CA TRP A 484 -9.45 19.12 13.40
C TRP A 484 -8.40 18.01 13.36
N LEU A 485 -8.19 17.32 14.49
CA LEU A 485 -7.21 16.25 14.62
C LEU A 485 -7.69 14.97 13.92
N ILE A 486 -8.98 14.65 14.05
CA ILE A 486 -9.55 13.40 13.54
C ILE A 486 -9.94 13.51 12.07
N CYS A 487 -10.40 14.70 11.64
CA CYS A 487 -10.92 14.91 10.29
C CYS A 487 -9.96 15.74 9.44
N TYR A 488 -9.67 16.98 9.84
CA TYR A 488 -9.04 17.93 8.93
C TYR A 488 -7.58 17.58 8.61
N ILE A 489 -6.76 17.25 9.62
CA ILE A 489 -5.37 16.86 9.37
C ILE A 489 -5.29 15.55 8.57
N PRO A 490 -5.99 14.46 8.91
CA PRO A 490 -5.92 13.23 8.13
C PRO A 490 -6.41 13.40 6.68
N ILE A 491 -7.47 14.19 6.45
CA ILE A 491 -7.94 14.54 5.10
C ILE A 491 -6.85 15.32 4.36
N PHE A 492 -6.28 16.36 4.97
CA PHE A 492 -5.21 17.15 4.38
C PHE A 492 -3.98 16.30 4.04
N MET A 493 -3.54 15.43 4.94
CA MET A 493 -2.45 14.48 4.70
C MET A 493 -2.76 13.50 3.56
N SER A 494 -4.02 13.08 3.44
CA SER A 494 -4.46 12.20 2.35
C SER A 494 -4.47 12.94 1.01
N ILE A 495 -4.83 14.23 0.99
CA ILE A 495 -4.71 15.09 -0.19
C ILE A 495 -3.24 15.17 -0.61
N LEU A 496 -2.32 15.44 0.32
CA LEU A 496 -0.88 15.50 0.04
C LEU A 496 -0.35 14.20 -0.58
N ASN A 497 -0.83 13.04 -0.10
CA ASN A 497 -0.45 11.74 -0.66
C ASN A 497 -0.99 11.49 -2.07
N ILE A 498 -2.15 12.07 -2.42
CA ILE A 498 -2.77 11.92 -3.74
C ILE A 498 -2.17 12.88 -4.77
N LEU A 499 -1.51 13.97 -4.36
CA LEU A 499 -0.95 14.97 -5.27
C LEU A 499 -0.13 14.41 -6.45
N PRO A 500 0.73 13.37 -6.28
CA PRO A 500 1.47 12.77 -7.39
C PRO A 500 0.58 12.01 -8.39
N ALA A 501 -0.61 11.57 -7.96
CA ALA A 501 -1.53 10.76 -8.75
C ALA A 501 -2.96 11.36 -8.73
N PRO A 502 -3.16 12.57 -9.30
CA PRO A 502 -4.42 13.34 -9.17
C PRO A 502 -5.65 12.63 -9.75
N LYS A 503 -5.45 11.72 -10.73
CA LYS A 503 -6.51 10.84 -11.28
C LYS A 503 -7.27 10.08 -10.19
N TYR A 504 -6.61 9.79 -9.05
CA TYR A 504 -7.20 9.00 -7.96
C TYR A 504 -7.85 9.84 -6.86
N PHE A 505 -8.04 11.15 -7.05
CA PHE A 505 -8.75 12.00 -6.10
C PHE A 505 -10.14 11.47 -5.67
N PRO A 506 -10.96 10.85 -6.54
CA PRO A 506 -12.23 10.23 -6.13
C PRO A 506 -12.08 9.13 -5.06
N PHE A 507 -10.87 8.57 -4.89
CA PHE A 507 -10.55 7.54 -3.91
C PHE A 507 -9.97 8.10 -2.61
N LEU A 508 -9.99 9.41 -2.37
CA LEU A 508 -9.44 10.07 -1.17
C LEU A 508 -10.00 9.47 0.14
N ILE A 509 -11.32 9.36 0.25
CA ILE A 509 -11.96 8.82 1.47
C ILE A 509 -11.69 7.31 1.62
N PRO A 510 -11.88 6.47 0.57
CA PRO A 510 -11.46 5.07 0.62
C PRO A 510 -10.00 4.88 1.03
N TYR A 511 -9.09 5.72 0.51
CA TYR A 511 -7.67 5.70 0.85
C TYR A 511 -7.43 6.00 2.33
N LEU A 512 -8.01 7.08 2.85
CA LEU A 512 -7.88 7.45 4.26
C LEU A 512 -8.32 6.31 5.19
N LEU A 513 -9.51 5.73 4.92
CA LEU A 513 -10.07 4.64 5.72
C LEU A 513 -9.22 3.36 5.61
N PHE A 514 -8.72 3.07 4.41
CA PHE A 514 -7.88 1.90 4.15
C PHE A 514 -6.50 2.02 4.82
N GLU A 515 -5.86 3.19 4.77
CA GLU A 515 -4.58 3.42 5.45
C GLU A 515 -4.69 3.21 6.96
N ASN A 516 -5.77 3.70 7.56
CA ASN A 516 -6.06 3.43 8.97
C ASN A 516 -6.35 1.93 9.21
N THR A 517 -7.03 1.26 8.28
CA THR A 517 -7.25 -0.20 8.36
C THR A 517 -5.93 -0.97 8.34
N MET A 518 -4.97 -0.52 7.51
CA MET A 518 -3.64 -1.14 7.43
C MET A 518 -2.77 -0.88 8.66
N SER A 519 -3.11 0.11 9.50
CA SER A 519 -2.33 0.44 10.70
C SER A 519 -2.15 -0.75 11.65
N VAL A 520 -3.15 -1.64 11.80
CA VAL A 520 -3.03 -2.84 12.65
C VAL A 520 -1.97 -3.81 12.15
N THR A 521 -1.87 -3.99 10.83
CA THR A 521 -0.86 -4.84 10.21
C THR A 521 0.51 -4.20 10.36
N LYS A 522 0.63 -2.91 10.02
CA LYS A 522 1.88 -2.13 10.11
C LYS A 522 2.40 -2.10 11.56
N PHE A 523 1.53 -1.86 12.53
CA PHE A 523 1.85 -1.85 13.96
C PHE A 523 2.30 -3.24 14.45
N SER A 524 1.53 -4.29 14.14
CA SER A 524 1.87 -5.66 14.55
C SER A 524 3.22 -6.10 13.99
N ALA A 525 3.52 -5.73 12.73
CA ALA A 525 4.79 -6.03 12.08
C ALA A 525 5.96 -5.24 12.69
N MET A 526 5.77 -3.94 12.93
CA MET A 526 6.74 -3.06 13.57
C MET A 526 7.11 -3.57 14.97
N VAL A 527 6.14 -3.95 15.80
CA VAL A 527 6.38 -4.58 17.11
C VAL A 527 7.11 -5.93 16.96
N SER A 528 6.71 -6.76 16.00
CA SER A 528 7.36 -8.05 15.73
C SER A 528 8.85 -7.88 15.39
N GLY A 529 9.19 -6.92 14.52
CA GLY A 529 10.56 -6.64 14.13
C GLY A 529 11.39 -6.00 15.24
N LEU A 530 10.79 -5.14 16.07
CA LEU A 530 11.48 -4.50 17.19
C LEU A 530 11.80 -5.50 18.31
N LEU A 531 10.88 -6.43 18.59
CA LEU A 531 11.00 -7.41 19.68
C LEU A 531 11.52 -8.79 19.23
N ASN A 532 11.99 -8.94 17.98
CA ASN A 532 12.54 -10.21 17.47
C ASN A 532 11.56 -11.40 17.52
N LEU A 533 10.26 -11.16 17.34
CA LEU A 533 9.27 -12.26 17.33
C LEU A 533 9.43 -13.08 16.04
N GLY A 534 9.32 -14.41 16.13
CA GLY A 534 9.69 -15.36 15.05
C GLY A 534 9.06 -15.10 13.67
N SER A 535 7.88 -14.48 13.60
CA SER A 535 7.25 -14.04 12.34
C SER A 535 8.04 -12.97 11.57
N ALA A 536 9.03 -12.32 12.19
CA ALA A 536 9.86 -11.30 11.54
C ALA A 536 10.86 -11.88 10.52
N TYR A 537 11.22 -13.16 10.66
CA TYR A 537 12.20 -13.86 9.81
C TYR A 537 11.54 -14.72 8.72
N GLU A 538 10.22 -14.87 8.75
CA GLU A 538 9.50 -15.71 7.80
C GLU A 538 9.41 -14.99 6.44
N TRP A 539 10.11 -15.54 5.44
CA TRP A 539 9.98 -15.10 4.06
C TRP A 539 8.95 -15.98 3.33
N VAL A 540 7.93 -15.33 2.77
CA VAL A 540 6.89 -16.00 1.98
C VAL A 540 6.83 -15.33 0.62
N VAL A 541 6.98 -16.13 -0.44
CA VAL A 541 6.87 -15.67 -1.84
C VAL A 541 5.50 -15.02 -2.05
N THR A 542 5.49 -13.83 -2.64
CA THR A 542 4.25 -13.21 -3.10
C THR A 542 3.95 -13.73 -4.50
N LYS A 543 2.85 -14.47 -4.66
CA LYS A 543 2.42 -14.97 -5.98
C LYS A 543 2.14 -13.80 -6.95
N LYS A 544 2.57 -13.99 -8.20
CA LYS A 544 2.43 -13.05 -9.33
C LYS A 544 1.41 -13.57 -10.33
N THR A 545 0.88 -12.69 -11.19
CA THR A 545 -0.21 -13.04 -12.12
C THR A 545 0.20 -13.08 -13.59
N GLY A 546 1.37 -12.55 -13.97
CA GLY A 546 1.93 -12.76 -15.32
C GLY A 546 1.49 -11.76 -16.39
N ARG A 547 1.04 -10.56 -16.00
CA ARG A 547 0.45 -9.59 -16.93
C ARG A 547 1.51 -8.84 -17.75
N SER A 548 1.26 -8.77 -19.04
CA SER A 548 2.03 -8.00 -20.01
C SER A 548 1.57 -6.53 -20.08
N SER A 549 2.45 -5.67 -20.62
CA SER A 549 2.12 -4.26 -20.84
C SER A 549 1.14 -4.09 -22.03
N GLN A 550 0.42 -2.96 -22.10
CA GLN A 550 -0.50 -2.69 -23.23
C GLN A 550 0.22 -2.67 -24.58
N SER A 551 1.49 -2.26 -24.62
CA SER A 551 2.32 -2.32 -25.83
C SER A 551 2.59 -3.75 -26.28
N ASP A 552 2.90 -4.66 -25.35
CA ASP A 552 3.13 -6.07 -25.68
C ASP A 552 1.85 -6.77 -26.18
N LEU A 553 0.68 -6.35 -25.68
CA LEU A 553 -0.61 -6.86 -26.19
C LEU A 553 -0.87 -6.41 -27.63
N LEU A 554 -0.50 -5.16 -27.96
CA LEU A 554 -0.63 -4.63 -29.31
C LEU A 554 0.40 -5.26 -30.26
N ASP A 555 1.63 -5.48 -29.80
CA ASP A 555 2.67 -6.17 -30.58
C ASP A 555 2.30 -7.65 -30.80
N GLU A 556 1.72 -8.33 -29.80
CA GLU A 556 1.16 -9.68 -29.97
C GLU A 556 -0.06 -9.70 -30.91
N GLU A 557 -0.92 -8.67 -30.89
CA GLU A 557 -2.05 -8.52 -31.81
C GLU A 557 -1.58 -8.20 -33.24
N GLU A 558 -0.52 -7.41 -33.41
CA GLU A 558 0.09 -7.11 -34.72
C GLU A 558 0.84 -8.32 -35.30
N LEU A 559 1.51 -9.13 -34.46
CA LEU A 559 2.05 -10.44 -34.84
C LEU A 559 0.96 -11.46 -35.19
N LYS A 560 -0.27 -11.27 -34.69
CA LYS A 560 -1.45 -12.12 -34.95
C LYS A 560 -2.39 -11.49 -36.00
N SER A 561 -1.85 -10.90 -37.08
CA SER A 561 -2.69 -10.44 -38.19
C SER A 561 -3.49 -11.62 -38.82
N PRO A 562 -4.82 -11.49 -39.06
CA PRO A 562 -5.67 -12.60 -39.49
C PRO A 562 -5.33 -13.19 -40.87
N SER A 563 -4.53 -12.48 -41.66
CA SER A 563 -4.22 -12.81 -43.05
C SER A 563 -3.18 -13.92 -43.22
N GLN A 564 -2.38 -14.23 -42.19
CA GLN A 564 -1.42 -15.35 -42.25
C GLN A 564 -1.95 -16.67 -41.66
N LEU A 565 -2.95 -16.60 -40.78
CA LEU A 565 -3.56 -17.80 -40.16
C LEU A 565 -4.59 -18.51 -41.07
N GLN A 566 -5.19 -17.80 -42.03
CA GLN A 566 -6.22 -18.38 -42.91
C GLN A 566 -5.69 -19.21 -44.07
N GLN A 567 -4.41 -19.13 -44.42
CA GLN A 567 -3.83 -19.93 -45.51
C GLN A 567 -3.27 -21.30 -45.07
N GLN A 568 -3.20 -21.59 -43.77
CA GLN A 568 -2.69 -22.87 -43.25
C GLN A 568 -3.78 -23.80 -42.67
N VAL A 569 -5.05 -23.39 -42.63
CA VAL A 569 -6.10 -24.14 -41.91
C VAL A 569 -7.09 -24.87 -42.83
N GLN A 570 -6.90 -24.86 -44.16
CA GLN A 570 -7.84 -25.55 -45.05
C GLN A 570 -7.61 -27.05 -45.27
N ASP A 571 -6.51 -27.64 -44.81
CA ASP A 571 -6.27 -29.08 -44.95
C ASP A 571 -5.72 -29.71 -43.66
N SER A 572 -6.58 -29.94 -42.67
CA SER A 572 -6.57 -31.16 -41.83
C SER A 572 -7.55 -31.02 -40.65
N GLU A 573 -8.26 -32.10 -40.34
CA GLU A 573 -9.04 -32.24 -39.09
C GLU A 573 -8.20 -32.03 -37.81
N SER A 574 -6.87 -32.04 -37.92
CA SER A 574 -5.95 -31.77 -36.80
C SER A 574 -5.97 -30.30 -36.33
N GLY A 575 -6.32 -29.36 -37.21
CA GLY A 575 -6.38 -27.92 -36.88
C GLY A 575 -7.50 -27.56 -35.90
N ILE A 576 -8.65 -28.24 -35.99
CA ILE A 576 -9.78 -28.05 -35.07
C ILE A 576 -9.46 -28.63 -33.68
N VAL A 577 -8.75 -29.76 -33.63
CA VAL A 577 -8.26 -30.35 -32.37
C VAL A 577 -7.19 -29.46 -31.73
N MET A 578 -6.35 -28.81 -32.53
CA MET A 578 -5.33 -27.87 -32.05
C MET A 578 -5.96 -26.55 -31.57
N LEU A 579 -7.02 -26.06 -32.23
CA LEU A 579 -7.82 -24.93 -31.78
C LEU A 579 -8.58 -25.24 -30.48
N ASN A 580 -9.18 -26.41 -30.35
CA ASN A 580 -9.82 -26.84 -29.09
C ASN A 580 -8.79 -27.01 -27.96
N LYS A 581 -7.58 -27.50 -28.27
CA LYS A 581 -6.47 -27.54 -27.29
C LYS A 581 -5.94 -26.16 -26.94
N LEU A 582 -5.96 -25.20 -27.86
CA LEU A 582 -5.60 -23.81 -27.60
C LEU A 582 -6.70 -23.10 -26.80
N GLU A 583 -7.98 -23.36 -27.06
CA GLU A 583 -9.11 -22.89 -26.26
C GLU A 583 -9.09 -23.50 -24.84
N GLU A 584 -8.76 -24.78 -24.70
CA GLU A 584 -8.53 -25.42 -23.38
C GLU A 584 -7.26 -24.90 -22.68
N GLN A 585 -6.24 -24.45 -23.41
CA GLN A 585 -5.05 -23.80 -22.83
C GLN A 585 -5.29 -22.33 -22.46
N ILE A 586 -6.26 -21.66 -23.10
CA ILE A 586 -6.68 -20.29 -22.76
C ILE A 586 -7.64 -20.30 -21.55
N GLU A 587 -8.37 -21.39 -21.31
CA GLU A 587 -9.05 -21.61 -20.02
C GLU A 587 -8.05 -22.01 -18.91
N VAL A 588 -7.26 -21.03 -18.47
CA VAL A 588 -6.53 -21.13 -17.20
C VAL A 588 -7.53 -21.50 -16.10
N PRO A 589 -7.36 -22.60 -15.37
CA PRO A 589 -8.22 -22.90 -14.24
C PRO A 589 -7.93 -21.83 -13.17
N LEU A 590 -8.78 -20.80 -13.13
CA LEU A 590 -8.81 -19.79 -12.08
C LEU A 590 -8.85 -20.53 -10.74
N SER A 591 -7.69 -20.61 -10.08
CA SER A 591 -7.60 -21.23 -8.77
C SER A 591 -8.68 -20.61 -7.90
N LYS A 592 -9.63 -21.43 -7.41
CA LYS A 592 -10.77 -20.94 -6.61
C LYS A 592 -10.23 -20.04 -5.50
N LYS A 593 -10.42 -18.71 -5.61
CA LYS A 593 -10.04 -17.72 -4.59
C LYS A 593 -10.61 -18.18 -3.25
N ARG A 594 -9.74 -18.65 -2.35
CA ARG A 594 -10.12 -19.16 -1.03
C ARG A 594 -10.20 -17.96 -0.07
N ASN A 595 -11.36 -17.33 0.00
CA ASN A 595 -11.59 -16.14 0.83
C ASN A 595 -11.35 -16.46 2.32
N LYS A 596 -10.50 -15.65 2.98
CA LYS A 596 -10.12 -15.80 4.40
C LYS A 596 -10.87 -14.82 5.29
N ILE A 597 -10.93 -15.10 6.59
CA ILE A 597 -11.45 -14.18 7.60
C ILE A 597 -10.28 -13.65 8.43
N TYR A 598 -10.17 -12.33 8.56
CA TYR A 598 -9.13 -11.68 9.35
C TYR A 598 -9.67 -11.19 10.68
N GLN A 599 -9.38 -11.97 11.74
CA GLN A 599 -10.00 -11.79 13.05
C GLN A 599 -9.58 -10.50 13.78
N LYS A 600 -8.37 -9.97 13.55
CA LYS A 600 -7.92 -8.71 14.19
C LYS A 600 -8.71 -7.52 13.66
N GLU A 601 -8.87 -7.49 12.34
CA GLU A 601 -9.61 -6.48 11.61
C GLU A 601 -11.10 -6.54 11.97
N LEU A 602 -11.68 -7.73 12.10
CA LEU A 602 -13.06 -7.88 12.59
C LEU A 602 -13.25 -7.41 14.04
N ALA A 603 -12.32 -7.73 14.95
CA ALA A 603 -12.41 -7.28 16.33
C ALA A 603 -12.38 -5.74 16.42
N LEU A 604 -11.52 -5.09 15.63
CA LEU A 604 -11.49 -3.63 15.50
C LEU A 604 -12.74 -3.06 14.84
N ALA A 605 -13.28 -3.73 13.82
CA ALA A 605 -14.54 -3.33 13.19
C ALA A 605 -15.66 -3.23 14.23
N PHE A 606 -15.86 -4.28 15.03
CA PHE A 606 -16.88 -4.28 16.08
C PHE A 606 -16.60 -3.28 17.19
N LEU A 607 -15.32 -3.05 17.55
CA LEU A 607 -14.95 -2.06 18.55
C LEU A 607 -15.36 -0.64 18.10
N LEU A 608 -15.01 -0.28 16.86
CA LEU A 608 -15.32 1.02 16.27
C LEU A 608 -16.82 1.21 16.06
N LEU A 609 -17.55 0.17 15.64
CA LEU A 609 -19.01 0.22 15.51
C LEU A 609 -19.72 0.34 16.87
N THR A 610 -19.18 -0.29 17.92
CA THR A 610 -19.69 -0.13 19.29
C THR A 610 -19.48 1.30 19.77
N ALA A 611 -18.30 1.87 19.51
CA ALA A 611 -18.01 3.27 19.81
C ALA A 611 -18.87 4.24 18.98
N SER A 612 -19.17 3.92 17.72
CA SER A 612 -20.06 4.74 16.90
C SER A 612 -21.49 4.72 17.47
N ALA A 613 -22.00 3.55 17.89
CA ALA A 613 -23.30 3.44 18.54
C ALA A 613 -23.34 4.28 19.83
N ARG A 614 -22.26 4.27 20.62
CA ARG A 614 -22.12 5.13 21.80
C ARG A 614 -22.16 6.63 21.48
N SER A 615 -21.51 7.03 20.38
CA SER A 615 -21.45 8.43 19.94
C SER A 615 -22.83 9.02 19.62
N ILE A 616 -23.80 8.19 19.21
CA ILE A 616 -25.20 8.63 19.01
C ILE A 616 -25.80 9.18 20.31
N LEU A 617 -25.44 8.61 21.46
CA LEU A 617 -25.94 9.04 22.78
C LEU A 617 -25.31 10.36 23.27
N SER A 618 -24.14 10.76 22.76
CA SER A 618 -23.40 11.97 23.22
C SER A 618 -23.54 13.20 22.32
N ALA A 619 -24.40 13.16 21.28
CA ALA A 619 -24.58 14.26 20.31
C ALA A 619 -23.30 14.70 19.56
N GLN A 620 -22.23 13.90 19.58
CA GLN A 620 -20.97 14.17 18.87
C GLN A 620 -21.06 13.76 17.39
N GLY A 621 -21.84 14.51 16.61
CA GLY A 621 -22.26 14.12 15.26
C GLY A 621 -21.13 13.75 14.28
N ILE A 622 -19.98 14.44 14.30
CA ILE A 622 -18.89 14.16 13.35
C ILE A 622 -18.10 12.89 13.73
N HIS A 623 -17.89 12.65 15.03
CA HIS A 623 -17.21 11.46 15.52
C HIS A 623 -17.97 10.18 15.14
N PHE A 624 -19.30 10.23 15.19
CA PHE A 624 -20.17 9.15 14.75
C PHE A 624 -19.86 8.72 13.31
N TYR A 625 -19.86 9.65 12.35
CA TYR A 625 -19.65 9.31 10.94
C TYR A 625 -18.26 8.73 10.71
N PHE A 626 -17.22 9.33 11.30
CA PHE A 626 -15.86 8.81 11.17
C PHE A 626 -15.75 7.38 11.71
N LEU A 627 -16.24 7.14 12.93
CA LEU A 627 -16.21 5.82 13.57
C LEU A 627 -17.02 4.79 12.79
N LEU A 628 -18.19 5.17 12.28
CA LEU A 628 -19.04 4.30 11.47
C LEU A 628 -18.34 3.88 10.17
N PHE A 629 -17.87 4.84 9.37
CA PHE A 629 -17.20 4.54 8.10
C PHE A 629 -15.89 3.78 8.31
N GLN A 630 -15.13 4.11 9.37
CA GLN A 630 -13.93 3.36 9.73
C GLN A 630 -14.26 1.93 10.16
N GLY A 631 -15.28 1.72 10.99
CA GLY A 631 -15.75 0.40 11.41
C GLY A 631 -16.20 -0.45 10.23
N LEU A 632 -16.94 0.14 9.29
CA LEU A 632 -17.34 -0.51 8.03
C LEU A 632 -16.14 -0.86 7.14
N SER A 633 -15.13 0.00 7.05
CA SER A 633 -13.89 -0.29 6.32
C SER A 633 -13.15 -1.50 6.90
N PHE A 634 -12.98 -1.54 8.24
CA PHE A 634 -12.40 -2.69 8.93
C PHE A 634 -13.23 -3.97 8.73
N LEU A 635 -14.56 -3.86 8.66
CA LEU A 635 -15.46 -4.99 8.38
C LEU A 635 -15.24 -5.53 6.97
N ILE A 636 -15.21 -4.67 5.95
CA ILE A 636 -14.98 -5.02 4.55
C ILE A 636 -13.64 -5.75 4.38
N VAL A 637 -12.58 -5.20 4.99
CA VAL A 637 -11.23 -5.81 4.95
C VAL A 637 -11.17 -7.10 5.76
N GLY A 638 -11.77 -7.13 6.95
CA GLY A 638 -11.84 -8.30 7.83
C GLY A 638 -12.56 -9.49 7.19
N LEU A 639 -13.51 -9.21 6.28
CA LEU A 639 -14.23 -10.19 5.50
C LEU A 639 -13.55 -10.55 4.16
N ASP A 640 -12.42 -9.93 3.81
CA ASP A 640 -11.69 -10.13 2.54
C ASP A 640 -12.51 -9.73 1.29
N LEU A 641 -13.20 -8.59 1.35
CA LEU A 641 -14.03 -8.07 0.24
C LEU A 641 -13.30 -7.04 -0.64
N ILE A 642 -12.15 -6.51 -0.20
CA ILE A 642 -11.48 -5.39 -0.88
C ILE A 642 -10.75 -5.78 -2.17
N GLY A 643 -10.24 -7.01 -2.25
CA GLY A 643 -9.51 -7.55 -3.42
C GLY A 643 -10.39 -8.35 -4.38
N GLU A 644 -11.72 -8.28 -4.23
CA GLU A 644 -12.65 -8.94 -5.15
C GLU A 644 -12.86 -8.07 -6.38
N GLN A 645 -12.58 -8.64 -7.55
CA GLN A 645 -13.00 -8.06 -8.82
C GLN A 645 -14.54 -8.18 -8.88
N LYS A 646 -15.22 -7.08 -9.22
CA LYS A 646 -16.55 -7.23 -9.82
C LYS A 646 -16.32 -7.89 -11.18
N LYS A 647 -16.68 -9.16 -11.28
CA LYS A 647 -16.85 -9.82 -12.58
C LYS A 647 -17.90 -9.08 -13.39
#